data_AF-A0A6A5WCT5-F1
#
_entry.id   AF-A0A6A5WCT5-F1
#
_cell.length_a   1.000
_cell.length_b   1.000
_cell.length_c   1.000
_cell.angle_alpha   90.00
_cell.angle_beta   90.00
_cell.angle_gamma   90.00
#
_symmetry.space_group_name_H-M   'P 1'
#
loop_
_entity.id
_entity.type
_entity.pdbx_description
1 polymer ?
#
loop_
_entity_poly.entity_id
_entity_poly.type
_entity_poly.pdbx_seq_one_letter_code
_entity_poly.pdbx_strand_id
1 'polypeptide(L)'
;MTDPSRSAIIKAKPIGHGLNAFRESAQSLSQELEISRLTAVLGRIGSEGIQDHALDLISALQILPASRLLPSGSGGKNLFSDLSRLNLAINAGDFDVGRVIPLLTAVFNNESDDIIWGKVYDAVAESISTAAVKPSTPPPSDPRPSASFQQTPWTFNTGSFADTSDLRKDVDPILKNEVEGNLRVDHPDVFTTFFRRIPRLHEMTTAVFQSCKDAEPPLFQGGVGWVDWPTGCEEAAVLRFLRRHTDQLLLYADEHDFHPAKRRRCITTPNKPVPGSVSKRKLDVGLAYNSNIELEDGDGQRYDWSHILIPGELKSNAREDNHSSTWLDLVRYAREIFSAQDTRRFVHGFTICGSMMRLWEFDRLGAIGSTAFDINKDGEMFVSAILGYLWMSEEELGFDPTIMENNGRYTDIQRNGQTERLYLGELMKRQRSVAGRATTCWRGSLEDKGDGRVVIKDSWEYEERPEEGLLLKEATEAGVENVARYYHHETVRVGGEMDDVLYNVRKGLSEAGGRNAFQQRRSMPSEPTTSSVIPSASSSKRGRSTSRSKTMTRKRSSSCLQPSMPPPKRSCSDSPVKQDAAQRRNRVHRRLVMRDIGKSIYEASSPQAILTGLLGGIKGHESLLEAKILHRDISIGNVVLNMAEDDGFLIDLDLAIKIDRENASGALSKTGTKVFMAIGALYGEDHNFMHDLESFFWVLFWVCVHWNGPGRSRSQTKYDSWNYEPTQKLAEIKKGKMDEEDKFMEEVEKEFTAQCRPLIPCIQELRKVVFPEGKRWLREDRELYSRMKSVLQQAKKDLDTIE
;
A
#
# COMPACT_ATOMS: atom_id res chain seq x y z
N MET A 1 36.98 0.98 40.35
CA MET A 1 37.87 2.15 40.43
C MET A 1 36.99 3.38 40.59
N THR A 2 37.40 4.37 41.37
CA THR A 2 36.71 5.68 41.42
C THR A 2 37.01 6.45 40.15
N ASP A 3 35.97 6.93 39.47
CA ASP A 3 36.12 7.72 38.25
C ASP A 3 36.84 9.05 38.56
N PRO A 4 37.88 9.47 37.81
CA PRO A 4 38.66 10.65 38.15
C PRO A 4 37.83 11.92 38.05
N SER A 5 37.96 12.83 39.03
CA SER A 5 37.21 14.08 39.07
C SER A 5 37.52 14.96 37.85
N ARG A 6 36.55 15.78 37.40
CA ARG A 6 36.69 16.61 36.19
C ARG A 6 37.98 17.44 36.17
N SER A 7 38.33 18.10 37.29
CA SER A 7 39.58 18.89 37.37
C SER A 7 40.86 18.03 37.35
N ALA A 8 40.80 16.76 37.80
CA ALA A 8 41.92 15.83 37.64
C ALA A 8 42.10 15.40 36.17
N ILE A 9 41.00 15.19 35.43
CA ILE A 9 41.04 14.91 33.99
C ILE A 9 41.61 16.11 33.22
N ILE A 10 41.12 17.32 33.52
CA ILE A 10 41.60 18.57 32.90
C ILE A 10 43.09 18.78 33.16
N LYS A 11 43.55 18.65 34.41
CA LYS A 11 44.98 18.77 34.75
C LYS A 11 45.86 17.68 34.13
N ALA A 12 45.33 16.49 33.86
CA ALA A 12 46.04 15.40 33.17
C ALA A 12 46.01 15.51 31.63
N LYS A 13 45.10 16.32 31.07
CA LYS A 13 44.90 16.56 29.63
C LYS A 13 44.50 18.03 29.38
N PRO A 14 45.41 18.99 29.64
CA PRO A 14 45.14 20.39 29.39
C PRO A 14 44.88 20.67 27.91
N ILE A 15 44.19 21.77 27.62
CA ILE A 15 43.90 22.26 26.27
C ILE A 15 45.21 22.68 25.59
N GLY A 16 46.05 23.44 26.30
CA GLY A 16 47.34 23.93 25.80
C GLY A 16 47.20 24.65 24.45
N HIS A 17 48.01 24.26 23.47
CA HIS A 17 47.96 24.80 22.11
C HIS A 17 46.79 24.24 21.25
N GLY A 18 45.95 23.36 21.78
CA GLY A 18 44.92 22.64 21.02
C GLY A 18 43.83 23.51 20.40
N LEU A 19 43.67 24.76 20.86
CA LEU A 19 42.77 25.75 20.27
C LEU A 19 43.50 26.89 19.54
N ASN A 20 44.84 26.83 19.38
CA ASN A 20 45.60 27.92 18.75
C ASN A 20 45.22 28.11 17.27
N ALA A 21 45.06 27.04 16.50
CA ALA A 21 44.65 27.14 15.10
C ALA A 21 43.28 27.83 14.94
N PHE A 22 42.34 27.60 15.87
CA PHE A 22 41.05 28.30 15.91
C PHE A 22 41.20 29.78 16.30
N ARG A 23 42.02 30.07 17.31
CA ARG A 23 42.32 31.46 17.73
C ARG A 23 43.00 32.25 16.61
N GLU A 24 43.85 31.61 15.83
CA GLU A 24 44.54 32.18 14.67
C GLU A 24 43.59 32.41 13.49
N SER A 25 42.70 31.46 13.17
CA SER A 25 41.71 31.63 12.10
C SER A 25 40.62 32.67 12.41
N ALA A 26 40.29 32.85 13.69
CA ALA A 26 39.23 33.74 14.16
C ALA A 26 39.73 35.06 14.79
N GLN A 27 40.95 35.51 14.48
CA GLN A 27 41.51 36.78 14.99
C GLN A 27 40.67 38.03 14.62
N SER A 28 39.94 37.99 13.50
CA SER A 28 39.00 39.04 13.12
C SER A 28 37.84 39.13 14.12
N LEU A 29 37.22 37.99 14.44
CA LEU A 29 36.10 37.92 15.38
C LEU A 29 36.51 38.34 16.79
N SER A 30 37.74 38.03 17.24
CA SER A 30 38.22 38.52 18.55
C SER A 30 38.36 40.05 18.57
N GLN A 31 38.86 40.68 17.50
CA GLN A 31 38.96 42.14 17.41
C GLN A 31 37.59 42.84 17.40
N GLU A 32 36.55 42.22 16.83
CA GLU A 32 35.19 42.75 16.88
C GLU A 32 34.52 42.56 18.26
N LEU A 33 34.87 41.50 19.00
CA LEU A 33 34.33 41.23 20.34
C LEU A 33 34.97 42.07 21.46
N GLU A 34 36.25 42.47 21.33
CA GLU A 34 36.93 43.33 22.32
C GLU A 34 36.38 44.77 22.38
N ILE A 35 35.69 45.23 21.33
CA ILE A 35 35.05 46.57 21.28
C ILE A 35 33.72 46.53 22.06
N SER A 36 33.82 46.58 23.39
CA SER A 36 32.74 46.11 24.27
C SER A 36 31.41 46.88 24.16
N ARG A 37 30.41 46.24 23.56
CA ARG A 37 29.06 46.05 24.16
C ARG A 37 28.36 44.89 23.45
N LEU A 38 28.04 43.84 24.21
CA LEU A 38 27.63 42.53 23.69
C LEU A 38 26.43 42.57 22.72
N THR A 39 25.53 43.53 22.87
CA THR A 39 24.35 43.73 22.01
C THR A 39 24.61 44.46 20.70
N ALA A 40 25.80 45.03 20.46
CA ALA A 40 26.11 45.78 19.24
C ALA A 40 26.70 44.92 18.10
N VAL A 41 27.46 43.87 18.44
CA VAL A 41 28.12 42.99 17.46
C VAL A 41 27.14 42.02 16.80
N LEU A 42 26.19 41.50 17.57
CA LEU A 42 25.08 40.63 17.13
C LEU A 42 24.19 41.22 16.02
N GLY A 43 24.23 42.53 15.79
CA GLY A 43 23.51 43.21 14.71
C GLY A 43 24.35 43.55 13.47
N ARG A 44 25.64 43.17 13.45
CA ARG A 44 26.56 43.42 12.32
C ARG A 44 27.09 42.15 11.68
N ILE A 45 27.41 41.15 12.48
CA ILE A 45 27.74 39.81 11.99
C ILE A 45 26.41 39.09 11.74
N GLY A 46 26.17 38.63 10.51
CA GLY A 46 25.01 37.81 10.20
C GLY A 46 25.02 36.51 11.01
N SER A 47 23.84 35.95 11.30
CA SER A 47 23.71 34.73 12.13
C SER A 47 24.56 33.56 11.62
N GLU A 48 24.65 33.42 10.29
CA GLU A 48 25.49 32.44 9.58
C GLU A 48 26.98 32.58 9.96
N GLY A 49 27.50 33.80 10.07
CA GLY A 49 28.90 34.05 10.39
C GLY A 49 29.28 33.63 11.82
N ILE A 50 28.36 33.74 12.78
CA ILE A 50 28.59 33.25 14.16
C ILE A 50 28.38 31.73 14.22
N GLN A 51 27.47 31.19 13.41
CA GLN A 51 27.18 29.76 13.29
C GLN A 51 28.42 28.98 12.79
N ASP A 52 29.11 29.47 11.76
CA ASP A 52 30.35 28.86 11.24
C ASP A 52 31.46 28.83 12.31
N HIS A 53 31.73 29.95 12.98
CA HIS A 53 32.74 30.03 14.05
C HIS A 53 32.39 29.15 15.26
N ALA A 54 31.10 28.94 15.54
CA ALA A 54 30.65 28.01 16.58
C ALA A 54 30.91 26.54 16.18
N LEU A 55 30.64 26.16 14.93
CA LEU A 55 30.92 24.82 14.39
C LEU A 55 32.43 24.51 14.39
N ASP A 56 33.27 25.46 13.99
CA ASP A 56 34.73 25.32 14.03
C ASP A 56 35.25 25.15 15.46
N LEU A 57 34.79 25.98 16.41
CA LEU A 57 35.22 25.87 17.81
C LEU A 57 34.79 24.54 18.43
N ILE A 58 33.55 24.11 18.20
CA ILE A 58 33.03 22.83 18.71
C ILE A 58 33.76 21.64 18.08
N SER A 59 34.14 21.74 16.81
CA SER A 59 34.96 20.74 16.13
C SER A 59 36.38 20.68 16.71
N ALA A 60 37.02 21.83 17.00
CA ALA A 60 38.31 21.89 17.67
C ALA A 60 38.26 21.27 19.09
N LEU A 61 37.23 21.62 19.88
CA LEU A 61 37.00 21.06 21.22
C LEU A 61 36.75 19.54 21.21
N GLN A 62 36.07 19.00 20.19
CA GLN A 62 35.89 17.55 20.01
C GLN A 62 37.21 16.82 19.75
N ILE A 63 38.19 17.46 19.10
CA ILE A 63 39.47 16.82 18.78
C ILE A 63 40.32 16.61 20.05
N LEU A 64 40.25 17.54 21.01
CA LEU A 64 41.01 17.54 22.26
C LEU A 64 40.87 16.21 23.04
N PRO A 65 41.96 15.60 23.55
CA PRO A 65 41.89 14.32 24.27
C PRO A 65 40.97 14.33 25.49
N ALA A 66 40.81 15.47 26.17
CA ALA A 66 39.94 15.61 27.34
C ALA A 66 38.46 15.36 27.01
N SER A 67 37.95 15.74 25.83
CA SER A 67 36.53 15.58 25.48
C SER A 67 36.06 14.12 25.53
N ARG A 68 36.97 13.17 25.22
CA ARG A 68 36.70 11.74 25.19
C ARG A 68 36.74 11.08 26.58
N LEU A 69 37.32 11.77 27.57
CA LEU A 69 37.52 11.30 28.94
C LEU A 69 36.61 12.02 29.95
N LEU A 70 36.28 13.29 29.70
CA LEU A 70 35.34 14.05 30.50
C LEU A 70 33.94 13.42 30.43
N PRO A 71 33.24 13.24 31.56
CA PRO A 71 31.91 12.66 31.59
C PRO A 71 30.90 13.59 30.91
N SER A 72 29.83 13.01 30.34
CA SER A 72 28.73 13.78 29.78
C SER A 72 28.09 14.71 30.83
N GLY A 73 27.59 15.86 30.40
CA GLY A 73 26.70 16.72 31.19
C GLY A 73 25.23 16.30 31.10
N SER A 74 24.91 15.32 30.24
CA SER A 74 23.56 15.10 29.70
C SER A 74 23.22 13.62 29.46
N GLY A 75 23.78 12.71 30.27
CA GLY A 75 23.51 11.27 30.22
C GLY A 75 24.10 10.52 29.01
N GLY A 76 24.87 11.20 28.16
CA GLY A 76 25.65 10.60 27.07
C GLY A 76 26.89 9.85 27.56
N LYS A 77 27.65 9.28 26.62
CA LYS A 77 28.84 8.45 26.93
C LYS A 77 29.99 9.27 27.53
N ASN A 78 30.20 10.47 27.02
CA ASN A 78 31.26 11.42 27.40
C ASN A 78 30.97 12.80 26.79
N LEU A 79 31.73 13.82 27.16
CA LEU A 79 31.55 15.19 26.68
C LEU A 79 31.70 15.31 25.15
N PHE A 80 32.51 14.45 24.52
CA PHE A 80 32.58 14.29 23.06
C PHE A 80 31.20 14.00 22.45
N SER A 81 30.42 13.08 23.03
CA SER A 81 29.06 12.77 22.56
C SER A 81 28.02 13.87 22.82
N ASP A 82 28.33 14.84 23.67
CA ASP A 82 27.50 16.02 23.93
C ASP A 82 27.83 17.11 22.89
N LEU A 83 29.13 17.38 22.69
CA LEU A 83 29.63 18.27 21.65
C LEU A 83 29.20 17.83 20.25
N SER A 84 29.18 16.52 19.94
CA SER A 84 28.67 16.03 18.65
C SER A 84 27.17 16.30 18.45
N ARG A 85 26.36 16.31 19.52
CA ARG A 85 24.94 16.67 19.46
C ARG A 85 24.75 18.18 19.29
N LEU A 86 25.53 18.99 20.02
CA LEU A 86 25.53 20.44 19.88
C LEU A 86 25.95 20.87 18.45
N ASN A 87 26.95 20.21 17.88
CA ASN A 87 27.40 20.46 16.49
C ASN A 87 26.30 20.15 15.46
N LEU A 88 25.53 19.07 15.69
CA LEU A 88 24.39 18.71 14.84
C LEU A 88 23.27 19.78 14.93
N ALA A 89 22.92 20.21 16.14
CA ALA A 89 21.86 21.19 16.37
C ALA A 89 22.20 22.56 15.74
N ILE A 90 23.43 23.03 15.91
CA ILE A 90 23.92 24.28 15.28
C ILE A 90 23.92 24.15 13.75
N ASN A 91 24.36 23.03 13.18
CA ASN A 91 24.33 22.80 11.74
C ASN A 91 22.89 22.65 11.19
N ALA A 92 21.92 22.28 12.03
CA ALA A 92 20.51 22.16 11.65
C ALA A 92 19.73 23.49 11.79
N GLY A 93 20.31 24.52 12.41
CA GLY A 93 19.61 25.76 12.79
C GLY A 93 18.71 25.60 14.01
N ASP A 94 18.67 24.42 14.64
CA ASP A 94 17.86 24.08 15.81
C ASP A 94 18.63 24.38 17.13
N PHE A 95 19.32 25.52 17.16
CA PHE A 95 20.08 25.97 18.32
C PHE A 95 20.22 27.49 18.36
N ASP A 96 20.08 28.07 19.57
CA ASP A 96 20.35 29.48 19.85
C ASP A 96 21.86 29.74 19.88
N VAL A 97 22.41 30.08 18.71
CA VAL A 97 23.84 30.36 18.48
C VAL A 97 24.39 31.44 19.44
N GLY A 98 23.53 32.33 19.96
CA GLY A 98 23.90 33.31 20.99
C GLY A 98 24.48 32.68 22.27
N ARG A 99 24.14 31.42 22.58
CA ARG A 99 24.64 30.68 23.74
C ARG A 99 26.07 30.17 23.58
N VAL A 100 26.62 30.16 22.37
CA VAL A 100 28.05 29.81 22.14
C VAL A 100 28.94 31.03 22.39
N ILE A 101 28.39 32.25 22.42
CA ILE A 101 29.18 33.49 22.58
C ILE A 101 30.00 33.51 23.89
N PRO A 102 29.47 33.14 25.08
CA PRO A 102 30.29 33.07 26.30
C PRO A 102 31.44 32.07 26.23
N LEU A 103 31.32 31.00 25.43
CA LEU A 103 32.38 30.02 25.19
C LEU A 103 33.42 30.55 24.18
N LEU A 104 32.98 31.20 23.10
CA LEU A 104 33.84 31.92 22.15
C LEU A 104 34.68 32.97 22.88
N THR A 105 34.05 33.85 23.68
CA THR A 105 34.72 34.88 24.48
C THR A 105 35.78 34.28 25.42
N ALA A 106 35.46 33.24 26.19
CA ALA A 106 36.43 32.61 27.09
C ALA A 106 37.65 32.00 26.35
N VAL A 107 37.43 31.47 25.14
CA VAL A 107 38.51 30.91 24.30
C VAL A 107 39.39 32.00 23.70
N PHE A 108 38.83 33.14 23.28
CA PHE A 108 39.58 34.31 22.80
C PHE A 108 40.36 35.00 23.91
N ASN A 109 39.76 35.19 25.08
CA ASN A 109 40.38 35.78 26.26
C ASN A 109 41.56 34.96 26.83
N ASN A 110 41.81 33.74 26.29
CA ASN A 110 42.75 32.77 26.84
C ASN A 110 42.49 32.43 28.32
N GLU A 111 41.21 32.32 28.69
CA GLU A 111 40.81 31.90 30.04
C GLU A 111 41.25 30.46 30.34
N SER A 112 41.30 30.10 31.63
CA SER A 112 41.87 28.82 32.05
C SER A 112 41.02 27.62 31.61
N ASP A 113 41.67 26.46 31.42
CA ASP A 113 41.03 25.23 30.97
C ASP A 113 39.79 24.84 31.81
N ASP A 114 39.85 25.00 33.14
CA ASP A 114 38.69 24.73 34.03
C ASP A 114 37.49 25.67 33.70
N ILE A 115 37.73 26.91 33.27
CA ILE A 115 36.67 27.86 32.86
C ILE A 115 36.17 27.55 31.44
N ILE A 116 37.07 27.30 30.48
CA ILE A 116 36.68 26.94 29.11
C ILE A 116 35.84 25.65 29.11
N TRP A 117 36.27 24.60 29.81
CA TRP A 117 35.45 23.39 29.96
C TRP A 117 34.16 23.63 30.75
N GLY A 118 34.14 24.57 31.70
CA GLY A 118 32.92 25.06 32.34
C GLY A 118 31.92 25.63 31.32
N LYS A 119 32.37 26.55 30.46
CA LYS A 119 31.55 27.14 29.38
C LYS A 119 31.09 26.11 28.34
N VAL A 120 31.88 25.06 28.10
CA VAL A 120 31.43 23.90 27.30
C VAL A 120 30.29 23.16 27.98
N TYR A 121 30.36 22.91 29.29
CA TYR A 121 29.27 22.29 30.04
C TYR A 121 28.00 23.16 30.05
N ASP A 122 28.12 24.48 30.21
CA ASP A 122 27.00 25.42 30.12
C ASP A 122 26.29 25.29 28.75
N ALA A 123 27.06 25.33 27.65
CA ALA A 123 26.54 25.27 26.28
C ALA A 123 25.86 23.94 25.91
N VAL A 124 26.30 22.80 26.47
CA VAL A 124 25.66 21.49 26.23
C VAL A 124 24.57 21.11 27.24
N ALA A 125 24.50 21.78 28.40
CA ALA A 125 23.45 21.52 29.39
C ALA A 125 22.12 22.17 28.99
N GLU A 126 22.16 23.39 28.46
CA GLU A 126 20.94 24.15 28.19
C GLU A 126 20.24 23.80 26.86
N SER A 127 20.85 22.99 25.98
CA SER A 127 20.18 22.39 24.82
C SER A 127 19.11 21.34 25.19
N ILE A 128 18.93 21.07 26.48
CA ILE A 128 18.00 20.06 27.02
C ILE A 128 16.94 20.70 27.94
N SER A 129 17.05 22.00 28.26
CA SER A 129 16.07 22.75 29.07
C SER A 129 14.71 22.95 28.39
N THR A 130 14.50 22.44 27.17
CA THR A 130 13.18 22.24 26.57
C THR A 130 12.39 21.08 27.19
N ALA A 131 12.98 20.30 28.12
CA ALA A 131 12.36 19.10 28.69
C ALA A 131 12.59 18.88 30.22
N ALA A 132 12.19 19.83 31.09
CA ALA A 132 11.79 19.50 32.49
C ALA A 132 11.04 20.63 33.25
N VAL A 133 9.82 20.28 33.69
CA VAL A 133 8.88 20.95 34.61
C VAL A 133 9.48 21.78 35.78
N LYS A 134 8.82 22.91 36.11
CA LYS A 134 8.74 23.47 37.49
C LYS A 134 7.26 23.60 37.93
N PRO A 135 6.93 23.48 39.24
CA PRO A 135 5.54 23.32 39.70
C PRO A 135 4.89 24.58 40.31
N SER A 136 3.59 24.78 40.03
CA SER A 136 2.66 25.60 40.82
C SER A 136 1.20 25.21 40.54
N THR A 137 0.27 25.58 41.43
CA THR A 137 -1.14 25.12 41.52
C THR A 137 -2.10 25.80 40.51
N PRO A 138 -3.31 25.24 40.27
CA PRO A 138 -4.13 25.50 39.07
C PRO A 138 -5.01 26.76 39.15
N PRO A 139 -5.38 27.36 37.99
CA PRO A 139 -6.66 27.03 37.32
C PRO A 139 -6.60 27.16 35.78
N PRO A 140 -7.74 27.13 35.07
CA PRO A 140 -8.72 26.06 34.95
C PRO A 140 -8.33 25.07 33.83
N SER A 141 -9.23 24.18 33.41
CA SER A 141 -8.97 23.14 32.41
C SER A 141 -9.00 23.65 30.96
N ASP A 142 -7.90 23.47 30.23
CA ASP A 142 -7.82 23.46 28.77
C ASP A 142 -6.96 22.25 28.30
N PRO A 143 -7.09 21.78 27.05
CA PRO A 143 -6.66 20.43 26.66
C PRO A 143 -5.14 20.25 26.53
N ARG A 144 -4.68 19.02 26.80
CA ARG A 144 -3.28 18.61 26.68
C ARG A 144 -2.80 18.70 25.22
N PRO A 145 -1.54 19.10 24.96
CA PRO A 145 -0.86 18.72 23.73
C PRO A 145 -0.82 17.20 23.63
N SER A 146 -1.20 16.65 22.47
CA SER A 146 -1.12 15.21 22.21
C SER A 146 0.34 14.76 22.14
N ALA A 147 0.62 13.56 22.65
CA ALA A 147 1.83 12.86 22.25
C ALA A 147 1.70 12.52 20.75
N SER A 148 2.74 12.78 19.96
CA SER A 148 2.74 12.44 18.52
C SER A 148 2.84 10.93 18.34
N PHE A 149 1.70 10.27 18.33
CA PHE A 149 1.57 8.87 17.94
C PHE A 149 1.74 8.77 16.43
N GLN A 150 2.86 8.20 15.97
CA GLN A 150 3.16 8.06 14.54
C GLN A 150 1.96 7.51 13.77
N GLN A 151 1.40 8.33 12.88
CA GLN A 151 0.25 7.94 12.07
C GLN A 151 0.61 6.76 11.16
N THR A 152 -0.26 5.74 11.15
CA THR A 152 -0.21 4.63 10.18
C THR A 152 0.01 5.14 8.75
N PRO A 153 1.08 4.72 8.05
CA PRO A 153 1.38 5.14 6.68
C PRO A 153 0.24 4.89 5.69
N TRP A 154 0.18 5.68 4.62
CA TRP A 154 -0.73 5.44 3.50
C TRP A 154 -0.15 4.43 2.50
N THR A 155 -1.00 3.53 2.01
CA THR A 155 -0.75 2.66 0.84
C THR A 155 -1.89 2.81 -0.17
N PHE A 156 -1.61 2.59 -1.45
CA PHE A 156 -2.59 2.69 -2.52
C PHE A 156 -2.55 1.43 -3.36
N ASN A 157 -3.71 0.87 -3.68
CA ASN A 157 -3.89 -0.35 -4.45
C ASN A 157 -4.85 -0.12 -5.63
N THR A 158 -5.02 -1.10 -6.51
CA THR A 158 -5.90 -1.00 -7.69
C THR A 158 -7.40 -0.90 -7.36
N GLY A 159 -7.76 -1.05 -6.08
CA GLY A 159 -9.07 -0.80 -5.51
C GLY A 159 -9.27 0.59 -4.89
N SER A 160 -8.28 1.48 -4.92
CA SER A 160 -8.31 2.83 -4.33
C SER A 160 -8.50 3.96 -5.35
N PHE A 161 -8.83 3.63 -6.60
CA PHE A 161 -9.11 4.60 -7.66
C PHE A 161 -10.53 5.18 -7.55
N ALA A 162 -10.71 6.44 -7.95
CA ALA A 162 -12.02 7.10 -7.96
C ALA A 162 -12.83 6.84 -9.25
N ASP A 163 -12.15 6.41 -10.31
CA ASP A 163 -12.71 6.02 -11.61
C ASP A 163 -12.15 4.67 -12.07
N THR A 164 -12.62 4.19 -13.23
CA THR A 164 -12.37 2.83 -13.74
C THR A 164 -11.36 2.76 -14.89
N SER A 165 -10.46 3.74 -15.02
CA SER A 165 -9.41 3.70 -16.04
C SER A 165 -8.42 2.54 -15.81
N ASP A 166 -8.58 1.49 -16.62
CA ASP A 166 -7.83 0.22 -16.52
C ASP A 166 -6.57 0.17 -17.43
N LEU A 167 -6.06 1.33 -17.85
CA LEU A 167 -4.94 1.45 -18.79
C LEU A 167 -3.67 0.78 -18.24
N ARG A 168 -3.14 -0.22 -18.97
CA ARG A 168 -2.04 -1.09 -18.51
C ARG A 168 -0.82 -0.32 -17.98
N LYS A 169 -0.43 0.76 -18.67
CA LYS A 169 0.71 1.62 -18.29
C LYS A 169 0.57 2.30 -16.93
N ASP A 170 -0.66 2.54 -16.49
CA ASP A 170 -0.99 3.30 -15.28
C ASP A 170 -1.38 2.34 -14.12
N VAL A 171 -2.03 1.22 -14.44
CA VAL A 171 -2.44 0.19 -13.46
C VAL A 171 -1.30 -0.76 -13.09
N ASP A 172 -0.47 -1.22 -14.04
CA ASP A 172 0.57 -2.24 -13.77
C ASP A 172 1.54 -1.85 -12.64
N PRO A 173 2.03 -0.59 -12.51
CA PRO A 173 2.89 -0.19 -11.40
C PRO A 173 2.21 -0.32 -10.03
N ILE A 174 0.91 -0.02 -9.95
CA ILE A 174 0.15 -0.08 -8.70
C ILE A 174 -0.20 -1.52 -8.35
N LEU A 175 -0.61 -2.33 -9.34
CA LEU A 175 -0.85 -3.77 -9.15
C LEU A 175 0.43 -4.53 -8.75
N LYS A 176 1.60 -4.10 -9.25
CA LYS A 176 2.89 -4.61 -8.78
C LYS A 176 3.13 -4.26 -7.31
N ASN A 177 3.02 -2.99 -6.94
CA ASN A 177 3.21 -2.54 -5.56
C ASN A 177 2.23 -3.22 -4.57
N GLU A 178 1.01 -3.52 -5.03
CA GLU A 178 -0.04 -4.20 -4.28
C GLU A 178 0.35 -5.62 -3.83
N VAL A 179 1.14 -6.36 -4.62
CA VAL A 179 1.55 -7.74 -4.30
C VAL A 179 3.03 -7.91 -3.96
N GLU A 180 3.93 -7.02 -4.40
CA GLU A 180 5.40 -7.15 -4.31
C GLU A 180 5.94 -7.36 -2.88
N GLY A 181 5.29 -6.77 -1.87
CA GLY A 181 5.67 -6.98 -0.46
C GLY A 181 5.49 -8.42 0.02
N ASN A 182 4.47 -9.12 -0.51
CA ASN A 182 4.00 -10.41 -0.01
C ASN A 182 4.12 -11.56 -1.02
N LEU A 183 4.51 -11.30 -2.28
CA LEU A 183 4.67 -12.31 -3.31
C LEU A 183 5.86 -13.25 -2.99
N ARG A 184 5.55 -14.51 -2.70
CA ARG A 184 6.53 -15.58 -2.45
C ARG A 184 6.59 -16.56 -3.62
N VAL A 185 7.79 -17.06 -3.92
CA VAL A 185 8.01 -18.12 -4.92
C VAL A 185 8.94 -19.19 -4.37
N ASP A 186 8.89 -20.38 -4.97
CA ASP A 186 9.64 -21.56 -4.54
C ASP A 186 9.28 -22.02 -3.11
N HIS A 187 8.02 -21.84 -2.69
CA HIS A 187 7.56 -22.41 -1.43
C HIS A 187 7.28 -23.92 -1.61
N PRO A 188 7.95 -24.83 -0.88
CA PRO A 188 7.85 -26.27 -1.13
C PRO A 188 6.45 -26.83 -0.82
N ASP A 189 5.86 -26.45 0.31
CA ASP A 189 4.65 -27.12 0.82
C ASP A 189 3.33 -26.74 0.12
N VAL A 190 3.34 -25.83 -0.87
CA VAL A 190 2.11 -25.31 -1.53
C VAL A 190 1.24 -26.45 -2.06
N PHE A 191 1.84 -27.42 -2.77
CA PHE A 191 1.10 -28.58 -3.26
C PHE A 191 0.56 -29.45 -2.12
N THR A 192 1.41 -29.78 -1.14
CA THR A 192 1.04 -30.55 0.05
C THR A 192 -0.10 -29.91 0.84
N THR A 193 -0.16 -28.58 0.90
CA THR A 193 -1.18 -27.83 1.63
C THR A 193 -2.53 -27.84 0.93
N PHE A 194 -2.57 -27.52 -0.36
CA PHE A 194 -3.83 -27.30 -1.09
C PHE A 194 -4.38 -28.56 -1.78
N PHE A 195 -3.52 -29.49 -2.20
CA PHE A 195 -3.93 -30.65 -3.01
C PHE A 195 -4.10 -31.93 -2.18
N ARG A 196 -3.28 -32.13 -1.14
CA ARG A 196 -3.31 -33.37 -0.32
C ARG A 196 -4.60 -33.56 0.48
N ARG A 197 -5.41 -32.51 0.64
CA ARG A 197 -6.72 -32.55 1.33
C ARG A 197 -7.84 -33.10 0.43
N ILE A 198 -7.66 -33.06 -0.89
CA ILE A 198 -8.65 -33.48 -1.88
C ILE A 198 -8.86 -35.01 -1.75
N PRO A 199 -10.09 -35.49 -1.45
CA PRO A 199 -10.35 -36.89 -1.17
C PRO A 199 -9.88 -37.83 -2.28
N ARG A 200 -9.13 -38.88 -1.90
CA ARG A 200 -8.59 -39.94 -2.80
C ARG A 200 -7.72 -39.45 -3.96
N LEU A 201 -7.25 -38.19 -3.97
CA LEU A 201 -6.44 -37.64 -5.08
C LEU A 201 -5.20 -38.49 -5.38
N HIS A 202 -4.52 -39.04 -4.38
CA HIS A 202 -3.35 -39.88 -4.60
C HIS A 202 -3.69 -41.20 -5.32
N GLU A 203 -4.74 -41.91 -4.89
CA GLU A 203 -5.22 -43.14 -5.54
C GLU A 203 -5.57 -42.87 -7.01
N MET A 204 -6.36 -41.80 -7.25
CA MET A 204 -6.77 -41.36 -8.58
C MET A 204 -5.57 -40.98 -9.45
N THR A 205 -4.61 -40.23 -8.89
CA THR A 205 -3.36 -39.85 -9.57
C THR A 205 -2.59 -41.08 -10.04
N THR A 206 -2.35 -42.04 -9.15
CA THR A 206 -1.57 -43.23 -9.46
C THR A 206 -2.30 -44.12 -10.48
N ALA A 207 -3.62 -44.29 -10.37
CA ALA A 207 -4.42 -45.05 -11.34
C ALA A 207 -4.42 -44.41 -12.74
N VAL A 208 -4.74 -43.11 -12.82
CA VAL A 208 -4.80 -42.36 -14.09
C VAL A 208 -3.41 -42.22 -14.73
N PHE A 209 -2.36 -41.93 -13.94
CA PHE A 209 -1.00 -41.84 -14.48
C PHE A 209 -0.46 -43.21 -14.93
N GLN A 210 -0.98 -44.32 -14.39
CA GLN A 210 -0.68 -45.64 -14.91
C GLN A 210 -1.39 -45.88 -16.26
N SER A 211 -2.67 -45.54 -16.41
CA SER A 211 -3.35 -45.55 -17.73
C SER A 211 -2.60 -44.71 -18.78
N CYS A 212 -2.02 -43.56 -18.40
CA CYS A 212 -1.20 -42.74 -19.32
C CYS A 212 0.10 -43.42 -19.80
N LYS A 213 0.63 -44.42 -19.08
CA LYS A 213 1.81 -45.21 -19.47
C LYS A 213 1.44 -46.48 -20.23
N ASP A 214 0.28 -47.06 -19.92
CA ASP A 214 -0.18 -48.35 -20.47
C ASP A 214 -1.05 -48.19 -21.73
N ALA A 215 -1.44 -46.95 -22.09
CA ALA A 215 -2.12 -46.64 -23.34
C ALA A 215 -1.29 -47.05 -24.59
N GLU A 216 -1.97 -47.36 -25.70
CA GLU A 216 -1.34 -47.68 -26.98
C GLU A 216 -1.72 -46.64 -28.07
N PRO A 217 -0.78 -45.78 -28.52
CA PRO A 217 0.56 -45.54 -28.00
C PRO A 217 0.54 -44.80 -26.64
N PRO A 218 1.59 -44.95 -25.82
CA PRO A 218 1.61 -44.38 -24.47
C PRO A 218 1.73 -42.86 -24.49
N LEU A 219 1.02 -42.19 -23.58
CA LEU A 219 1.02 -40.73 -23.47
C LEU A 219 2.28 -40.21 -22.75
N PHE A 220 2.78 -40.97 -21.76
CA PHE A 220 3.98 -40.65 -21.01
C PHE A 220 4.97 -41.82 -21.02
N GLN A 221 6.24 -41.54 -21.31
CA GLN A 221 7.32 -42.53 -21.33
C GLN A 221 8.46 -42.14 -20.38
N GLY A 222 8.89 -43.09 -19.53
CA GLY A 222 9.97 -42.87 -18.57
C GLY A 222 11.28 -42.45 -19.26
N GLY A 223 11.85 -41.32 -18.84
CA GLY A 223 13.07 -40.74 -19.42
C GLY A 223 12.88 -39.92 -20.72
N VAL A 224 11.67 -39.92 -21.29
CA VAL A 224 11.30 -39.11 -22.46
C VAL A 224 10.34 -37.97 -22.07
N GLY A 225 9.37 -38.26 -21.21
CA GLY A 225 8.30 -37.33 -20.80
C GLY A 225 6.99 -37.59 -21.56
N TRP A 226 6.21 -36.53 -21.77
CA TRP A 226 4.98 -36.61 -22.55
C TRP A 226 5.28 -36.68 -24.05
N VAL A 227 4.73 -37.69 -24.73
CA VAL A 227 5.18 -38.11 -26.07
C VAL A 227 4.85 -37.10 -27.18
N ASP A 228 3.77 -36.31 -27.03
CA ASP A 228 3.40 -35.21 -27.94
C ASP A 228 3.72 -33.82 -27.38
N TRP A 229 4.62 -33.70 -26.39
CA TRP A 229 5.02 -32.39 -25.87
C TRP A 229 5.72 -31.54 -26.96
N PRO A 230 5.25 -30.31 -27.25
CA PRO A 230 5.79 -29.51 -28.34
C PRO A 230 7.22 -29.02 -28.05
N THR A 231 8.17 -29.44 -28.89
CA THR A 231 9.60 -29.12 -28.75
C THR A 231 9.93 -27.63 -28.88
N GLY A 232 9.14 -26.86 -29.64
CA GLY A 232 9.22 -25.40 -29.71
C GLY A 232 8.42 -24.66 -28.63
N CYS A 233 7.59 -25.38 -27.85
CA CYS A 233 6.70 -24.84 -26.83
C CYS A 233 5.80 -23.68 -27.32
N GLU A 234 5.34 -23.75 -28.57
CA GLU A 234 4.46 -22.75 -29.18
C GLU A 234 3.08 -22.73 -28.51
N GLU A 235 2.56 -21.53 -28.20
CA GLU A 235 1.28 -21.30 -27.52
C GLU A 235 0.16 -22.23 -28.02
N ALA A 236 -0.13 -22.19 -29.33
CA ALA A 236 -1.20 -22.99 -29.93
C ALA A 236 -0.98 -24.51 -29.90
N ALA A 237 0.26 -24.98 -29.72
CA ALA A 237 0.57 -26.39 -29.55
C ALA A 237 0.44 -26.80 -28.07
N VAL A 238 0.95 -25.99 -27.14
CA VAL A 238 0.79 -26.21 -25.68
C VAL A 238 -0.68 -26.16 -25.28
N LEU A 239 -1.48 -25.23 -25.83
CA LEU A 239 -2.93 -25.17 -25.60
C LEU A 239 -3.64 -26.44 -26.08
N ARG A 240 -3.27 -26.97 -27.26
CA ARG A 240 -3.84 -28.23 -27.77
C ARG A 240 -3.44 -29.41 -26.87
N PHE A 241 -2.18 -29.47 -26.44
CA PHE A 241 -1.68 -30.47 -25.50
C PHE A 241 -2.46 -30.43 -24.17
N LEU A 242 -2.61 -29.26 -23.56
CA LEU A 242 -3.30 -29.10 -22.28
C LEU A 242 -4.77 -29.52 -22.37
N ARG A 243 -5.51 -29.07 -23.40
CA ARG A 243 -6.90 -29.48 -23.60
C ARG A 243 -7.00 -31.00 -23.81
N ARG A 244 -6.21 -31.57 -24.72
CA ARG A 244 -6.19 -33.01 -25.02
C ARG A 244 -5.94 -33.84 -23.75
N HIS A 245 -4.98 -33.45 -22.91
CA HIS A 245 -4.69 -34.19 -21.69
C HIS A 245 -5.72 -33.95 -20.59
N THR A 246 -6.26 -32.74 -20.39
CA THR A 246 -7.35 -32.55 -19.42
C THR A 246 -8.55 -33.44 -19.75
N ASP A 247 -8.94 -33.51 -21.02
CA ASP A 247 -10.06 -34.34 -21.48
C ASP A 247 -9.77 -35.86 -21.34
N GLN A 248 -8.52 -36.30 -21.57
CA GLN A 248 -8.10 -37.71 -21.41
C GLN A 248 -7.89 -38.12 -19.94
N LEU A 249 -7.37 -37.25 -19.08
CA LEU A 249 -7.22 -37.51 -17.64
C LEU A 249 -8.58 -37.63 -16.95
N LEU A 250 -9.60 -36.90 -17.44
CA LEU A 250 -10.99 -37.08 -17.02
C LEU A 250 -11.54 -38.44 -17.47
N LEU A 251 -11.30 -38.85 -18.72
CA LEU A 251 -11.74 -40.15 -19.24
C LEU A 251 -11.16 -41.32 -18.43
N TYR A 252 -9.84 -41.32 -18.19
CA TYR A 252 -9.21 -42.35 -17.36
C TYR A 252 -9.65 -42.30 -15.89
N ALA A 253 -9.99 -41.11 -15.35
CA ALA A 253 -10.57 -41.03 -14.01
C ALA A 253 -11.95 -41.70 -13.95
N ASP A 254 -12.81 -41.45 -14.95
CA ASP A 254 -14.13 -42.09 -15.07
C ASP A 254 -14.00 -43.62 -15.24
N GLU A 255 -13.03 -44.11 -16.04
CA GLU A 255 -12.73 -45.54 -16.21
C GLU A 255 -12.29 -46.24 -14.92
N HIS A 256 -11.72 -45.50 -13.95
CA HIS A 256 -11.34 -45.98 -12.61
C HIS A 256 -12.40 -45.62 -11.54
N ASP A 257 -13.65 -45.41 -11.93
CA ASP A 257 -14.80 -45.01 -11.09
C ASP A 257 -14.68 -43.66 -10.35
N PHE A 258 -13.65 -42.86 -10.63
CA PHE A 258 -13.50 -41.52 -10.05
C PHE A 258 -14.33 -40.51 -10.83
N HIS A 259 -15.40 -40.02 -10.19
CA HIS A 259 -16.32 -39.04 -10.76
C HIS A 259 -16.28 -37.71 -9.98
N PRO A 260 -16.11 -36.54 -10.63
CA PRO A 260 -16.11 -35.24 -9.96
C PRO A 260 -17.52 -34.69 -9.78
N ALA A 261 -17.83 -34.15 -8.60
CA ALA A 261 -19.19 -33.67 -8.25
C ALA A 261 -19.74 -32.56 -9.16
N LYS A 262 -18.85 -31.72 -9.72
CA LYS A 262 -19.15 -30.79 -10.82
C LYS A 262 -18.04 -30.92 -11.85
N ARG A 263 -18.33 -31.48 -13.05
CA ARG A 263 -17.33 -31.61 -14.12
C ARG A 263 -16.79 -30.24 -14.54
N ARG A 264 -15.50 -30.19 -14.84
CA ARG A 264 -14.77 -29.01 -15.31
C ARG A 264 -14.07 -29.33 -16.64
N ARG A 265 -13.82 -28.32 -17.48
CA ARG A 265 -13.13 -28.47 -18.77
C ARG A 265 -12.02 -27.43 -18.95
N CYS A 266 -11.04 -27.77 -19.78
CA CYS A 266 -9.94 -26.87 -20.16
C CYS A 266 -10.39 -25.91 -21.27
N ILE A 267 -10.41 -24.62 -20.94
CA ILE A 267 -10.67 -23.53 -21.88
C ILE A 267 -9.34 -23.02 -22.42
N THR A 268 -9.29 -22.86 -23.74
CA THR A 268 -8.19 -22.20 -24.44
C THR A 268 -8.77 -21.07 -25.28
N THR A 269 -8.39 -19.82 -25.03
CA THR A 269 -8.93 -18.63 -25.73
C THR A 269 -7.86 -17.90 -26.56
N PRO A 270 -7.10 -18.59 -27.43
CA PRO A 270 -5.95 -18.04 -28.12
C PRO A 270 -6.32 -16.76 -28.87
N ASN A 271 -5.66 -15.67 -28.50
CA ASN A 271 -5.83 -14.33 -29.06
C ASN A 271 -7.24 -13.68 -28.98
N LYS A 272 -8.25 -14.31 -28.37
CA LYS A 272 -9.59 -13.74 -28.17
C LYS A 272 -9.72 -13.13 -26.76
N PRO A 273 -10.17 -11.88 -26.59
CA PRO A 273 -10.45 -11.33 -25.26
C PRO A 273 -11.64 -12.00 -24.58
N VAL A 274 -11.55 -12.20 -23.27
CA VAL A 274 -12.61 -12.78 -22.43
C VAL A 274 -13.55 -11.66 -21.94
N PRO A 275 -14.88 -11.73 -22.21
CA PRO A 275 -15.91 -10.86 -21.63
C PRO A 275 -15.91 -10.82 -20.10
N GLY A 276 -16.53 -9.78 -19.52
CA GLY A 276 -16.70 -9.62 -18.07
C GLY A 276 -15.68 -8.70 -17.40
N SER A 277 -14.61 -8.32 -18.11
CA SER A 277 -13.66 -7.30 -17.66
C SER A 277 -13.89 -5.96 -18.38
N VAL A 278 -13.72 -4.87 -17.64
CA VAL A 278 -13.64 -3.49 -18.16
C VAL A 278 -12.49 -3.33 -19.17
N SER A 279 -11.47 -4.19 -19.09
CA SER A 279 -10.37 -4.26 -20.05
C SER A 279 -10.52 -5.46 -20.99
N LYS A 280 -10.10 -5.28 -22.25
CA LYS A 280 -9.92 -6.40 -23.20
C LYS A 280 -8.70 -7.24 -22.81
N ARG A 281 -8.86 -8.13 -21.83
CA ARG A 281 -7.86 -9.11 -21.39
C ARG A 281 -8.01 -10.40 -22.21
N LYS A 282 -6.90 -10.92 -22.73
CA LYS A 282 -6.81 -12.29 -23.27
C LYS A 282 -6.45 -13.21 -22.10
N LEU A 283 -6.99 -14.42 -22.09
CA LEU A 283 -6.56 -15.51 -21.21
C LEU A 283 -5.95 -16.59 -22.12
N ASP A 284 -4.77 -17.09 -21.78
CA ASP A 284 -4.14 -18.17 -22.55
C ASP A 284 -4.94 -19.47 -22.36
N VAL A 285 -5.00 -19.94 -21.11
CA VAL A 285 -5.67 -21.17 -20.69
C VAL A 285 -6.39 -20.96 -19.35
N GLY A 286 -7.43 -21.74 -19.07
CA GLY A 286 -8.04 -21.80 -17.75
C GLY A 286 -8.96 -23.00 -17.58
N LEU A 287 -9.40 -23.25 -16.36
CA LEU A 287 -10.39 -24.27 -16.02
C LEU A 287 -11.70 -23.61 -15.59
N ALA A 288 -12.82 -24.15 -16.07
CA ALA A 288 -14.18 -23.70 -15.73
C ALA A 288 -15.13 -24.89 -15.61
N TYR A 289 -16.34 -24.65 -15.10
CA TYR A 289 -17.39 -25.65 -15.10
C TYR A 289 -17.83 -26.05 -16.51
N ASN A 290 -18.17 -27.32 -16.64
CA ASN A 290 -18.87 -27.83 -17.81
C ASN A 290 -20.34 -27.39 -17.75
N SER A 291 -20.74 -26.43 -18.58
CA SER A 291 -22.14 -26.05 -18.73
C SER A 291 -22.92 -27.13 -19.46
N ASN A 292 -23.88 -27.76 -18.78
CA ASN A 292 -24.80 -28.76 -19.34
C ASN A 292 -25.88 -28.13 -20.25
N ILE A 293 -25.52 -27.14 -21.08
CA ILE A 293 -26.39 -26.63 -22.14
C ILE A 293 -26.06 -27.42 -23.40
N GLU A 294 -27.05 -28.13 -23.93
CA GLU A 294 -26.98 -28.93 -25.17
C GLU A 294 -26.66 -28.01 -26.37
N LEU A 295 -25.37 -27.85 -26.66
CA LEU A 295 -24.88 -27.11 -27.82
C LEU A 295 -23.76 -27.93 -28.47
N GLU A 296 -24.12 -28.59 -29.57
CA GLU A 296 -23.23 -29.34 -30.45
C GLU A 296 -22.19 -28.44 -31.14
N ASP A 297 -21.27 -29.02 -31.93
CA ASP A 297 -20.16 -28.32 -32.57
C ASP A 297 -20.60 -27.11 -33.43
N GLY A 298 -20.52 -25.91 -32.84
CA GLY A 298 -20.81 -24.62 -33.45
C GLY A 298 -19.82 -23.55 -33.00
N ASP A 299 -19.38 -22.69 -33.92
CA ASP A 299 -18.27 -21.75 -33.69
C ASP A 299 -18.54 -20.73 -32.57
N GLY A 300 -17.84 -20.90 -31.44
CA GLY A 300 -17.44 -19.77 -30.61
C GLY A 300 -18.33 -19.42 -29.42
N GLN A 301 -18.71 -20.41 -28.58
CA GLN A 301 -19.12 -20.11 -27.20
C GLN A 301 -18.09 -19.17 -26.52
N ARG A 302 -18.59 -18.08 -25.93
CA ARG A 302 -17.77 -17.10 -25.22
C ARG A 302 -17.92 -17.29 -23.71
N TYR A 303 -16.93 -17.93 -23.10
CA TYR A 303 -16.76 -17.90 -21.66
C TYR A 303 -16.48 -16.46 -21.18
N ASP A 304 -16.98 -16.12 -20.00
CA ASP A 304 -16.80 -14.82 -19.33
C ASP A 304 -15.93 -15.03 -18.07
N TRP A 305 -15.27 -13.98 -17.56
CA TRP A 305 -14.44 -14.07 -16.33
C TRP A 305 -15.18 -14.65 -15.13
N SER A 306 -16.51 -14.46 -15.05
CA SER A 306 -17.40 -15.12 -14.07
C SER A 306 -17.32 -16.65 -14.08
N HIS A 307 -16.97 -17.27 -15.21
CA HIS A 307 -16.91 -18.72 -15.38
C HIS A 307 -15.51 -19.31 -15.11
N ILE A 308 -14.45 -18.50 -15.21
CA ILE A 308 -13.06 -18.97 -15.07
C ILE A 308 -12.74 -19.19 -13.60
N LEU A 309 -12.55 -20.44 -13.19
CA LEU A 309 -12.29 -20.82 -11.80
C LEU A 309 -10.81 -20.69 -11.45
N ILE A 310 -9.95 -21.12 -12.39
CA ILE A 310 -8.48 -21.23 -12.26
C ILE A 310 -7.87 -20.76 -13.59
N PRO A 311 -7.11 -19.65 -13.63
CA PRO A 311 -6.42 -19.19 -14.84
C PRO A 311 -5.02 -19.81 -14.94
N GLY A 312 -4.51 -19.89 -16.17
CA GLY A 312 -3.13 -20.24 -16.46
C GLY A 312 -2.48 -19.31 -17.48
N GLU A 313 -1.17 -19.15 -17.35
CA GLU A 313 -0.32 -18.27 -18.17
C GLU A 313 0.80 -19.10 -18.82
N LEU A 314 1.03 -18.92 -20.13
CA LEU A 314 1.92 -19.75 -20.93
C LEU A 314 3.07 -18.94 -21.55
N LYS A 315 4.31 -19.39 -21.36
CA LYS A 315 5.49 -18.83 -22.03
C LYS A 315 6.30 -19.95 -22.68
N SER A 316 6.80 -19.77 -23.91
CA SER A 316 7.60 -20.80 -24.59
C SER A 316 8.99 -21.02 -23.98
N ASN A 317 9.55 -20.00 -23.31
CA ASN A 317 10.88 -20.02 -22.71
C ASN A 317 10.81 -20.35 -21.20
N ALA A 318 11.46 -21.44 -20.78
CA ALA A 318 11.51 -21.85 -19.37
C ALA A 318 12.15 -20.84 -18.41
N ARG A 319 12.91 -19.86 -18.91
CA ARG A 319 13.48 -18.79 -18.06
C ARG A 319 12.42 -17.76 -17.61
N GLU A 320 11.27 -17.69 -18.28
CA GLU A 320 10.20 -16.74 -17.94
C GLU A 320 9.45 -17.10 -16.65
N ASP A 321 9.58 -18.35 -16.15
CA ASP A 321 9.12 -18.76 -14.82
C ASP A 321 9.74 -17.91 -13.71
N ASN A 322 10.95 -17.40 -13.95
CA ASN A 322 11.70 -16.53 -13.04
C ASN A 322 11.61 -15.04 -13.40
N HIS A 323 10.71 -14.66 -14.31
CA HIS A 323 10.56 -13.28 -14.78
C HIS A 323 9.26 -12.65 -14.28
N SER A 324 9.37 -11.46 -13.67
CA SER A 324 8.25 -10.83 -12.95
C SER A 324 7.07 -10.42 -13.84
N SER A 325 7.28 -10.26 -15.15
CA SER A 325 6.16 -10.05 -16.09
C SER A 325 5.19 -11.22 -16.11
N THR A 326 5.68 -12.46 -16.09
CA THR A 326 4.85 -13.69 -16.12
C THR A 326 3.95 -13.76 -14.89
N TRP A 327 4.49 -13.46 -13.72
CA TRP A 327 3.72 -13.41 -12.47
C TRP A 327 2.70 -12.27 -12.51
N LEU A 328 3.07 -11.09 -13.00
CA LEU A 328 2.16 -9.94 -13.12
C LEU A 328 1.07 -10.15 -14.19
N ASP A 329 1.34 -10.95 -15.22
CA ASP A 329 0.34 -11.36 -16.20
C ASP A 329 -0.73 -12.26 -15.54
N LEU A 330 -0.32 -13.29 -14.78
CA LEU A 330 -1.25 -14.14 -14.00
C LEU A 330 -1.97 -13.38 -12.85
N VAL A 331 -1.30 -12.44 -12.17
CA VAL A 331 -1.91 -11.56 -11.15
C VAL A 331 -3.03 -10.71 -11.75
N ARG A 332 -2.95 -10.29 -13.02
CA ARG A 332 -4.08 -9.62 -13.69
C ARG A 332 -5.26 -10.57 -13.86
N TYR A 333 -5.06 -11.84 -14.22
CA TYR A 333 -6.16 -12.81 -14.33
C TYR A 333 -6.83 -13.03 -12.97
N ALA A 334 -6.05 -13.16 -11.88
CA ALA A 334 -6.59 -13.21 -10.53
C ALA A 334 -7.42 -11.95 -10.19
N ARG A 335 -6.97 -10.75 -10.56
CA ARG A 335 -7.75 -9.50 -10.39
C ARG A 335 -9.08 -9.51 -11.15
N GLU A 336 -9.12 -9.98 -12.39
CA GLU A 336 -10.37 -10.03 -13.15
C GLU A 336 -11.33 -11.10 -12.61
N ILE A 337 -10.82 -12.28 -12.18
CA ILE A 337 -11.63 -13.31 -11.50
C ILE A 337 -12.20 -12.76 -10.18
N PHE A 338 -11.39 -12.10 -9.35
CA PHE A 338 -11.88 -11.40 -8.15
C PHE A 338 -12.86 -10.27 -8.48
N SER A 339 -12.81 -9.67 -9.66
CA SER A 339 -13.77 -8.66 -10.10
C SER A 339 -15.12 -9.25 -10.50
N ALA A 340 -15.11 -10.42 -11.16
CA ALA A 340 -16.30 -11.05 -11.75
C ALA A 340 -17.00 -12.08 -10.84
N GLN A 341 -16.29 -12.63 -9.86
CA GLN A 341 -16.82 -13.56 -8.85
C GLN A 341 -16.73 -12.90 -7.48
N ASP A 342 -17.87 -12.44 -6.96
CA ASP A 342 -17.96 -11.63 -5.74
C ASP A 342 -17.71 -12.43 -4.45
N THR A 343 -18.08 -13.70 -4.39
CA THR A 343 -17.88 -14.57 -3.21
C THR A 343 -16.50 -15.24 -3.11
N ARG A 344 -15.50 -14.83 -3.91
CA ARG A 344 -14.12 -15.39 -3.85
C ARG A 344 -13.32 -14.82 -2.67
N ARG A 345 -12.86 -15.71 -1.79
CA ARG A 345 -11.86 -15.46 -0.74
C ARG A 345 -10.44 -15.45 -1.32
N PHE A 346 -10.10 -16.48 -2.09
CA PHE A 346 -8.82 -16.67 -2.77
C PHE A 346 -8.99 -17.29 -4.17
N VAL A 347 -7.93 -17.33 -4.97
CA VAL A 347 -7.92 -17.89 -6.35
C VAL A 347 -6.67 -18.74 -6.58
N HIS A 348 -6.85 -19.98 -7.02
CA HIS A 348 -5.75 -20.81 -7.53
C HIS A 348 -5.42 -20.50 -9.00
N GLY A 349 -4.18 -20.72 -9.42
CA GLY A 349 -3.72 -20.56 -10.81
C GLY A 349 -2.44 -21.33 -11.12
N PHE A 350 -1.98 -21.34 -12.37
CA PHE A 350 -0.70 -21.98 -12.74
C PHE A 350 0.08 -21.22 -13.82
N THR A 351 1.39 -21.38 -13.85
CA THR A 351 2.25 -20.91 -14.96
C THR A 351 2.94 -22.12 -15.59
N ILE A 352 2.99 -22.18 -16.93
CA ILE A 352 3.81 -23.15 -17.66
C ILE A 352 4.78 -22.38 -18.56
N CYS A 353 6.07 -22.56 -18.31
CA CYS A 353 7.17 -21.87 -19.00
C CYS A 353 8.12 -22.91 -19.60
N GLY A 354 8.12 -23.08 -20.92
CA GLY A 354 8.61 -24.33 -21.52
C GLY A 354 7.85 -25.51 -20.89
N SER A 355 8.56 -26.55 -20.43
CA SER A 355 7.96 -27.64 -19.62
C SER A 355 7.98 -27.39 -18.11
N MET A 356 8.43 -26.23 -17.62
CA MET A 356 8.42 -25.90 -16.19
C MET A 356 7.03 -25.43 -15.76
N MET A 357 6.33 -26.22 -14.95
CA MET A 357 5.06 -25.85 -14.33
C MET A 357 5.29 -25.35 -12.89
N ARG A 358 4.51 -24.34 -12.49
CA ARG A 358 4.44 -23.84 -11.12
C ARG A 358 2.99 -23.55 -10.75
N LEU A 359 2.60 -23.93 -9.53
CA LEU A 359 1.26 -23.77 -8.99
C LEU A 359 1.21 -22.51 -8.14
N TRP A 360 0.08 -21.79 -8.17
CA TRP A 360 -0.09 -20.50 -7.51
C TRP A 360 -1.39 -20.42 -6.72
N GLU A 361 -1.35 -19.60 -5.68
CA GLU A 361 -2.49 -19.19 -4.88
C GLU A 361 -2.41 -17.66 -4.71
N PHE A 362 -3.55 -16.97 -4.89
CA PHE A 362 -3.71 -15.52 -4.84
C PHE A 362 -4.76 -15.15 -3.80
N ASP A 363 -4.36 -14.33 -2.83
CA ASP A 363 -5.12 -14.01 -1.61
C ASP A 363 -5.13 -12.50 -1.32
N ARG A 364 -5.70 -12.13 -0.17
CA ARG A 364 -5.92 -10.72 0.22
C ARG A 364 -4.68 -10.05 0.84
N LEU A 365 -3.59 -10.79 1.04
CA LEU A 365 -2.25 -10.29 1.34
C LEU A 365 -1.35 -10.23 0.09
N GLY A 366 -1.46 -11.16 -0.86
CA GLY A 366 -0.62 -11.21 -2.06
C GLY A 366 -0.75 -12.50 -2.85
N ALA A 367 0.36 -13.23 -3.01
CA ALA A 367 0.42 -14.47 -3.77
C ALA A 367 1.52 -15.43 -3.26
N ILE A 368 1.29 -16.73 -3.33
CA ILE A 368 2.29 -17.77 -3.06
C ILE A 368 2.39 -18.72 -4.25
N GLY A 369 3.60 -18.86 -4.80
CA GLY A 369 3.95 -19.85 -5.82
C GLY A 369 4.72 -21.04 -5.23
N SER A 370 4.37 -22.25 -5.68
CA SER A 370 5.07 -23.50 -5.36
C SER A 370 6.54 -23.47 -5.79
N THR A 371 7.34 -24.48 -5.43
CA THR A 371 8.50 -24.86 -6.24
C THR A 371 8.05 -25.24 -7.66
N ALA A 372 8.79 -24.81 -8.68
CA ALA A 372 8.53 -25.21 -10.06
C ALA A 372 9.07 -26.63 -10.33
N PHE A 373 8.37 -27.40 -11.14
CA PHE A 373 8.73 -28.77 -11.54
C PHE A 373 8.65 -28.93 -13.06
N ASP A 374 9.41 -29.87 -13.62
CA ASP A 374 9.44 -30.13 -15.06
C ASP A 374 8.47 -31.26 -15.40
N ILE A 375 7.37 -30.96 -16.09
CA ILE A 375 6.26 -31.92 -16.32
C ILE A 375 6.68 -33.14 -17.17
N ASN A 376 7.79 -33.02 -17.90
CA ASN A 376 8.38 -34.13 -18.68
C ASN A 376 9.31 -35.02 -17.85
N LYS A 377 9.71 -34.58 -16.65
CA LYS A 377 10.42 -35.41 -15.67
C LYS A 377 9.48 -35.96 -14.62
N ASP A 378 8.52 -35.15 -14.19
CA ASP A 378 7.53 -35.47 -13.16
C ASP A 378 6.11 -35.38 -13.73
N GLY A 379 5.76 -36.40 -14.51
CA GLY A 379 4.42 -36.55 -15.08
C GLY A 379 3.36 -36.87 -14.02
N GLU A 380 3.72 -37.50 -12.91
CA GLU A 380 2.79 -37.83 -11.83
C GLU A 380 2.32 -36.56 -11.11
N MET A 381 3.24 -35.65 -10.80
CA MET A 381 2.92 -34.33 -10.25
C MET A 381 2.07 -33.49 -11.21
N PHE A 382 2.30 -33.57 -12.53
CA PHE A 382 1.43 -32.91 -13.52
C PHE A 382 0.00 -33.48 -13.49
N VAL A 383 -0.13 -34.81 -13.54
CA VAL A 383 -1.44 -35.49 -13.45
C VAL A 383 -2.15 -35.12 -12.15
N SER A 384 -1.44 -35.14 -11.01
CA SER A 384 -2.01 -34.82 -9.70
C SER A 384 -2.44 -33.35 -9.57
N ALA A 385 -1.68 -32.41 -10.16
CA ALA A 385 -2.06 -31.01 -10.19
C ALA A 385 -3.32 -30.76 -11.04
N ILE A 386 -3.40 -31.35 -12.24
CA ILE A 386 -4.58 -31.21 -13.12
C ILE A 386 -5.81 -31.89 -12.50
N LEU A 387 -5.68 -33.13 -12.02
CA LEU A 387 -6.78 -33.84 -11.36
C LEU A 387 -7.22 -33.15 -10.06
N GLY A 388 -6.30 -32.62 -9.26
CA GLY A 388 -6.65 -31.85 -8.06
C GLY A 388 -7.53 -30.65 -8.40
N TYR A 389 -7.10 -29.82 -9.36
CA TYR A 389 -7.91 -28.70 -9.86
C TYR A 389 -9.27 -29.10 -10.45
N LEU A 390 -9.37 -30.28 -11.05
CA LEU A 390 -10.64 -30.82 -11.54
C LEU A 390 -11.56 -31.30 -10.41
N TRP A 391 -11.02 -31.78 -9.28
CA TRP A 391 -11.77 -32.36 -8.15
C TRP A 391 -12.07 -31.41 -6.99
N MET A 392 -11.35 -30.29 -6.82
CA MET A 392 -11.55 -29.32 -5.72
C MET A 392 -13.04 -28.98 -5.50
N SER A 393 -13.48 -28.96 -4.25
CA SER A 393 -14.76 -28.39 -3.85
C SER A 393 -14.80 -26.86 -4.06
N GLU A 394 -15.95 -26.23 -3.89
CA GLU A 394 -16.05 -24.77 -4.02
C GLU A 394 -15.36 -24.04 -2.87
N GLU A 395 -15.32 -24.62 -1.66
CA GLU A 395 -14.48 -24.10 -0.58
C GLU A 395 -12.99 -24.18 -0.94
N GLU A 396 -12.51 -25.33 -1.44
CA GLU A 396 -11.10 -25.54 -1.82
C GLU A 396 -10.67 -24.70 -3.03
N LEU A 397 -11.57 -24.43 -3.98
CA LEU A 397 -11.31 -23.46 -5.05
C LEU A 397 -11.14 -22.03 -4.50
N GLY A 398 -11.71 -21.73 -3.34
CA GLY A 398 -11.67 -20.44 -2.65
C GLY A 398 -12.94 -19.60 -2.69
N PHE A 399 -14.12 -20.20 -2.87
CA PHE A 399 -15.39 -19.53 -2.60
C PHE A 399 -15.64 -19.44 -1.07
N ASP A 400 -16.50 -18.52 -0.65
CA ASP A 400 -17.00 -18.41 0.73
C ASP A 400 -18.17 -19.38 0.95
N PRO A 401 -18.02 -20.43 1.79
CA PRO A 401 -19.10 -21.38 2.06
C PRO A 401 -20.19 -20.85 3.00
N THR A 402 -20.01 -19.66 3.60
CA THR A 402 -21.05 -19.01 4.42
C THR A 402 -22.12 -18.31 3.57
N ILE A 403 -21.81 -18.02 2.30
CA ILE A 403 -22.78 -17.55 1.31
C ILE A 403 -23.31 -18.76 0.54
N MET A 404 -24.50 -19.21 0.96
CA MET A 404 -25.18 -20.39 0.44
C MET A 404 -26.12 -20.02 -0.71
N GLU A 405 -26.47 -20.99 -1.57
CA GLU A 405 -27.40 -20.80 -2.69
C GLU A 405 -28.56 -21.80 -2.63
N ASN A 406 -29.78 -21.30 -2.45
CA ASN A 406 -31.03 -22.05 -2.46
C ASN A 406 -32.17 -21.09 -2.82
N ASN A 407 -32.74 -21.20 -4.03
CA ASN A 407 -33.71 -20.24 -4.61
C ASN A 407 -33.24 -18.77 -4.60
N GLY A 408 -31.93 -18.55 -4.55
CA GLY A 408 -31.28 -17.26 -4.33
C GLY A 408 -30.05 -17.42 -3.44
N ARG A 409 -29.19 -16.40 -3.38
CA ARG A 409 -28.01 -16.40 -2.49
C ARG A 409 -28.40 -15.88 -1.11
N TYR A 410 -27.85 -16.44 -0.04
CA TYR A 410 -28.13 -16.02 1.34
C TYR A 410 -26.97 -16.32 2.30
N THR A 411 -26.98 -15.65 3.46
CA THR A 411 -26.12 -15.94 4.61
C THR A 411 -26.98 -15.90 5.88
N ASP A 412 -26.67 -16.74 6.86
CA ASP A 412 -27.38 -16.84 8.13
C ASP A 412 -26.51 -16.21 9.23
N ILE A 413 -26.99 -15.15 9.88
CA ILE A 413 -26.25 -14.40 10.92
C ILE A 413 -26.74 -14.73 12.33
N GLN A 414 -25.88 -14.56 13.35
CA GLN A 414 -26.26 -14.78 14.76
C GLN A 414 -26.53 -13.47 15.50
N ARG A 415 -27.80 -13.15 15.73
CA ARG A 415 -28.26 -11.91 16.36
C ARG A 415 -29.12 -12.19 17.60
N ASN A 416 -28.78 -11.58 18.75
CA ASN A 416 -29.58 -11.67 19.99
C ASN A 416 -29.88 -13.12 20.47
N GLY A 417 -29.06 -14.11 20.09
CA GLY A 417 -29.31 -15.53 20.38
C GLY A 417 -30.29 -16.22 19.41
N GLN A 418 -30.59 -15.60 18.27
CA GLN A 418 -31.40 -16.15 17.19
C GLN A 418 -30.62 -16.11 15.86
N THR A 419 -30.87 -17.09 15.00
CA THR A 419 -30.42 -17.04 13.61
C THR A 419 -31.37 -16.15 12.81
N GLU A 420 -30.85 -15.11 12.15
CA GLU A 420 -31.61 -14.34 11.13
C GLU A 420 -31.03 -14.63 9.74
N ARG A 421 -31.87 -14.96 8.75
CA ARG A 421 -31.45 -15.14 7.36
C ARG A 421 -31.45 -13.83 6.58
N LEU A 422 -30.36 -13.56 5.88
CA LEU A 422 -30.18 -12.44 4.96
C LEU A 422 -30.00 -12.95 3.54
N TYR A 423 -30.93 -12.63 2.63
CA TYR A 423 -30.74 -12.88 1.19
C TYR A 423 -29.82 -11.83 0.58
N LEU A 424 -28.89 -12.25 -0.29
CA LEU A 424 -27.97 -11.40 -1.06
C LEU A 424 -28.55 -11.19 -2.46
N GLY A 425 -28.99 -9.97 -2.75
CA GLY A 425 -29.48 -9.55 -4.05
C GLY A 425 -28.40 -8.89 -4.92
N GLU A 426 -28.72 -7.69 -5.39
CA GLU A 426 -27.90 -6.87 -6.30
C GLU A 426 -26.53 -6.50 -5.69
N LEU A 427 -25.46 -6.65 -6.47
CA LEU A 427 -24.10 -6.21 -6.12
C LEU A 427 -23.97 -4.69 -6.29
N MET A 428 -23.79 -3.96 -5.19
CA MET A 428 -23.70 -2.49 -5.16
C MET A 428 -22.26 -1.94 -5.30
N LYS A 429 -21.26 -2.63 -4.72
CA LYS A 429 -19.84 -2.21 -4.69
C LYS A 429 -18.98 -3.46 -4.74
N ARG A 430 -17.95 -3.52 -5.60
CA ARG A 430 -16.90 -4.56 -5.57
C ARG A 430 -15.54 -3.92 -5.84
N GLN A 431 -14.66 -3.94 -4.86
CA GLN A 431 -13.32 -3.37 -4.97
C GLN A 431 -12.43 -4.27 -5.84
N ARG A 432 -11.96 -3.74 -6.99
CA ARG A 432 -11.17 -4.50 -7.98
C ARG A 432 -9.68 -4.55 -7.65
N SER A 433 -9.35 -5.20 -6.52
CA SER A 433 -8.00 -5.50 -6.05
C SER A 433 -7.82 -6.99 -5.78
N VAL A 434 -6.58 -7.47 -5.95
CA VAL A 434 -6.12 -8.78 -5.45
C VAL A 434 -5.94 -8.69 -3.94
N ALA A 435 -4.99 -7.84 -3.51
CA ALA A 435 -4.61 -7.67 -2.11
C ALA A 435 -5.08 -6.32 -1.54
N GLY A 436 -5.60 -6.34 -0.32
CA GLY A 436 -6.31 -5.21 0.28
C GLY A 436 -7.55 -5.68 1.05
N ARG A 437 -8.55 -4.79 1.20
CA ARG A 437 -9.82 -5.16 1.85
C ARG A 437 -10.77 -5.93 0.93
N ALA A 438 -10.63 -5.77 -0.39
CA ALA A 438 -11.55 -6.33 -1.38
C ALA A 438 -13.03 -6.01 -1.08
N THR A 439 -13.29 -4.80 -0.54
CA THR A 439 -14.60 -4.40 0.00
C THR A 439 -15.72 -4.65 -1.01
N THR A 440 -16.74 -5.39 -0.55
CA THR A 440 -17.84 -5.86 -1.39
C THR A 440 -19.16 -5.62 -0.69
N CYS A 441 -20.09 -4.95 -1.36
CA CYS A 441 -21.40 -4.61 -0.79
C CYS A 441 -22.53 -5.14 -1.66
N TRP A 442 -23.50 -5.82 -1.07
CA TRP A 442 -24.75 -6.25 -1.70
C TRP A 442 -25.96 -5.56 -1.07
N ARG A 443 -26.97 -5.31 -1.88
CA ARG A 443 -28.33 -5.03 -1.43
C ARG A 443 -28.91 -6.35 -0.89
N GLY A 444 -29.30 -6.38 0.37
CA GLY A 444 -29.87 -7.57 1.02
C GLY A 444 -31.28 -7.36 1.56
N SER A 445 -31.93 -8.47 1.94
CA SER A 445 -33.26 -8.48 2.55
C SER A 445 -33.42 -9.59 3.57
N LEU A 446 -34.12 -9.30 4.68
CA LEU A 446 -34.46 -10.29 5.71
C LEU A 446 -35.62 -11.19 5.30
N GLU A 447 -35.53 -12.49 5.63
CA GLU A 447 -36.56 -13.50 5.33
C GLU A 447 -37.93 -13.16 5.96
N ASP A 448 -37.99 -12.86 7.26
CA ASP A 448 -39.25 -12.62 8.00
C ASP A 448 -39.86 -11.21 7.85
N LYS A 449 -39.23 -10.31 7.08
CA LYS A 449 -39.59 -8.87 7.08
C LYS A 449 -39.68 -8.34 5.65
N GLY A 450 -40.90 -8.25 5.13
CA GLY A 450 -41.18 -7.90 3.71
C GLY A 450 -40.73 -6.51 3.22
N ASP A 451 -40.27 -5.62 4.11
CA ASP A 451 -39.53 -4.39 3.75
C ASP A 451 -38.22 -4.25 4.57
N GLY A 452 -37.71 -5.35 5.12
CA GLY A 452 -36.47 -5.43 5.86
C GLY A 452 -35.26 -5.42 4.94
N ARG A 453 -35.08 -4.35 4.17
CA ARG A 453 -33.94 -4.15 3.28
C ARG A 453 -32.71 -3.68 4.08
N VAL A 454 -31.53 -4.17 3.70
CA VAL A 454 -30.23 -3.89 4.34
C VAL A 454 -29.12 -3.76 3.28
N VAL A 455 -27.95 -3.25 3.68
CA VAL A 455 -26.68 -3.46 2.95
C VAL A 455 -25.86 -4.50 3.70
N ILE A 456 -25.34 -5.50 2.99
CA ILE A 456 -24.37 -6.47 3.51
C ILE A 456 -23.01 -6.07 2.93
N LYS A 457 -22.01 -5.80 3.76
CA LYS A 457 -20.63 -5.45 3.39
C LYS A 457 -19.67 -6.52 3.91
N ASP A 458 -18.88 -7.11 3.01
CA ASP A 458 -17.74 -7.96 3.35
C ASP A 458 -16.41 -7.21 3.13
N SER A 459 -15.48 -7.36 4.07
CA SER A 459 -14.16 -6.70 4.10
C SER A 459 -13.07 -7.64 4.62
N TRP A 460 -11.83 -7.46 4.15
CA TRP A 460 -10.64 -8.13 4.65
C TRP A 460 -9.77 -7.15 5.46
N GLU A 461 -10.13 -7.00 6.72
CA GLU A 461 -9.53 -6.04 7.66
C GLU A 461 -8.17 -6.51 8.19
N TYR A 462 -7.37 -5.57 8.67
CA TYR A 462 -6.14 -5.88 9.40
C TYR A 462 -6.49 -6.31 10.83
N GLU A 463 -5.91 -7.42 11.31
CA GLU A 463 -6.20 -8.01 12.63
C GLU A 463 -5.92 -7.02 13.78
N GLU A 464 -4.98 -6.09 13.60
CA GLU A 464 -4.62 -5.08 14.60
C GLU A 464 -5.62 -3.91 14.69
N ARG A 465 -6.63 -3.84 13.81
CA ARG A 465 -7.64 -2.75 13.83
C ARG A 465 -8.88 -3.09 14.65
N PRO A 466 -9.48 -2.09 15.33
CA PRO A 466 -10.88 -2.16 15.74
C PRO A 466 -11.77 -2.50 14.54
N GLU A 467 -12.76 -3.36 14.75
CA GLU A 467 -13.69 -3.77 13.70
C GLU A 467 -14.57 -2.58 13.27
N GLU A 468 -14.80 -2.40 11.96
CA GLU A 468 -15.66 -1.30 11.48
C GLU A 468 -17.05 -1.36 12.14
N GLY A 469 -17.60 -2.56 12.29
CA GLY A 469 -18.91 -2.79 12.90
C GLY A 469 -19.01 -2.36 14.35
N LEU A 470 -17.90 -2.34 15.12
CA LEU A 470 -17.88 -1.78 16.46
C LEU A 470 -17.99 -0.24 16.41
N LEU A 471 -17.21 0.42 15.55
CA LEU A 471 -17.26 1.87 15.41
C LEU A 471 -18.63 2.35 14.89
N LEU A 472 -19.22 1.64 13.93
CA LEU A 472 -20.55 1.97 13.41
C LEU A 472 -21.66 1.69 14.43
N LYS A 473 -21.53 0.63 15.23
CA LYS A 473 -22.42 0.35 16.36
C LYS A 473 -22.34 1.49 17.39
N GLU A 474 -21.15 1.87 17.82
CA GLU A 474 -20.94 2.96 18.78
C GLU A 474 -21.48 4.30 18.28
N ALA A 475 -21.27 4.64 17.00
CA ALA A 475 -21.86 5.83 16.38
C ALA A 475 -23.40 5.78 16.39
N THR A 476 -23.99 4.61 16.08
CA THR A 476 -25.44 4.40 16.10
C THR A 476 -26.01 4.49 17.52
N GLU A 477 -25.31 3.96 18.52
CA GLU A 477 -25.72 4.00 19.94
C GLU A 477 -25.50 5.39 20.57
N ALA A 478 -24.55 6.18 20.06
CA ALA A 478 -24.35 7.59 20.41
C ALA A 478 -25.36 8.54 19.75
N GLY A 479 -26.17 8.06 18.80
CA GLY A 479 -27.18 8.86 18.10
C GLY A 479 -26.63 9.76 16.99
N VAL A 480 -25.49 9.40 16.38
CA VAL A 480 -24.87 10.16 15.29
C VAL A 480 -25.83 10.33 14.09
N GLU A 481 -26.02 11.56 13.66
CA GLU A 481 -26.87 11.91 12.52
C GLU A 481 -26.13 11.73 11.18
N ASN A 482 -26.88 11.58 10.07
CA ASN A 482 -26.34 11.51 8.70
C ASN A 482 -25.19 10.49 8.49
N VAL A 483 -25.23 9.35 9.17
CA VAL A 483 -24.36 8.18 8.96
C VAL A 483 -25.22 6.92 8.85
N ALA A 484 -24.81 5.93 8.06
CA ALA A 484 -25.54 4.67 7.94
C ALA A 484 -25.62 3.93 9.30
N ARG A 485 -26.83 3.51 9.69
CA ARG A 485 -27.08 2.91 11.00
C ARG A 485 -26.75 1.43 11.01
N TYR A 486 -26.13 1.00 12.10
CA TYR A 486 -25.77 -0.38 12.37
C TYR A 486 -26.99 -1.33 12.39
N TYR A 487 -26.85 -2.50 11.74
CA TYR A 487 -27.74 -3.65 11.94
C TYR A 487 -27.03 -4.73 12.76
N HIS A 488 -25.94 -5.29 12.26
CA HIS A 488 -25.20 -6.43 12.82
C HIS A 488 -23.74 -6.42 12.33
N HIS A 489 -22.80 -7.05 13.04
CA HIS A 489 -21.47 -7.36 12.51
C HIS A 489 -20.94 -8.66 13.11
N GLU A 490 -20.08 -9.34 12.36
CA GLU A 490 -19.40 -10.55 12.80
C GLU A 490 -18.07 -10.75 12.05
N THR A 491 -17.14 -11.46 12.71
CA THR A 491 -15.99 -12.05 12.03
C THR A 491 -16.43 -13.36 11.39
N VAL A 492 -16.22 -13.51 10.08
CA VAL A 492 -16.67 -14.67 9.30
C VAL A 492 -15.92 -15.93 9.77
N ARG A 493 -16.62 -17.07 9.76
CA ARG A 493 -16.07 -18.37 10.18
C ARG A 493 -16.24 -19.43 9.11
N VAL A 494 -15.16 -20.11 8.77
CA VAL A 494 -15.13 -21.19 7.78
C VAL A 494 -14.51 -22.43 8.41
N GLY A 495 -15.25 -23.54 8.41
CA GLY A 495 -14.88 -24.75 9.15
C GLY A 495 -15.00 -24.60 10.69
N GLY A 496 -15.73 -23.60 11.17
CA GLY A 496 -15.85 -23.25 12.59
C GLY A 496 -14.77 -22.27 13.08
N GLU A 497 -13.58 -22.31 12.47
CA GLU A 497 -12.49 -21.37 12.73
C GLU A 497 -12.72 -20.00 12.10
N MET A 498 -11.97 -18.98 12.57
CA MET A 498 -11.92 -17.65 11.94
C MET A 498 -11.50 -17.78 10.48
N ASP A 499 -12.11 -17.00 9.58
CA ASP A 499 -11.71 -16.91 8.17
C ASP A 499 -10.64 -15.83 7.99
N ASP A 500 -9.37 -16.20 8.21
CA ASP A 500 -8.20 -15.33 8.07
C ASP A 500 -7.24 -15.80 6.95
N VAL A 501 -6.37 -14.93 6.48
CA VAL A 501 -5.49 -15.27 5.35
C VAL A 501 -4.35 -16.23 5.75
N LEU A 502 -3.79 -16.13 6.96
CA LEU A 502 -2.63 -16.93 7.35
C LEU A 502 -3.01 -18.36 7.76
N TYR A 503 -4.05 -18.54 8.57
CA TYR A 503 -4.44 -19.85 9.10
C TYR A 503 -5.63 -20.47 8.37
N ASN A 504 -6.63 -19.71 7.90
CA ASN A 504 -7.75 -20.28 7.11
C ASN A 504 -7.46 -20.37 5.62
N VAL A 505 -7.02 -19.32 4.94
CA VAL A 505 -6.74 -19.40 3.49
C VAL A 505 -5.47 -20.21 3.25
N ARG A 506 -4.32 -19.75 3.75
CA ARG A 506 -3.00 -20.38 3.53
C ARG A 506 -2.75 -21.60 4.41
N LYS A 507 -3.73 -22.04 5.21
CA LYS A 507 -3.68 -23.23 6.08
C LYS A 507 -2.42 -23.34 6.96
N GLY A 508 -1.81 -22.21 7.35
CA GLY A 508 -0.60 -22.17 8.17
C GLY A 508 0.73 -22.37 7.42
N LEU A 509 0.78 -22.16 6.09
CA LEU A 509 2.03 -22.14 5.32
C LEU A 509 3.09 -21.24 5.97
N SER A 510 4.32 -21.74 6.09
CA SER A 510 5.40 -21.07 6.80
C SER A 510 5.85 -19.80 6.07
N GLU A 511 5.81 -18.65 6.73
CA GLU A 511 6.36 -17.40 6.17
C GLU A 511 7.89 -17.43 5.95
N ALA A 512 8.60 -18.44 6.48
CA ALA A 512 10.00 -18.70 6.15
C ALA A 512 10.18 -19.59 4.89
N GLY A 513 9.10 -20.22 4.41
CA GLY A 513 9.06 -20.95 3.16
C GLY A 513 8.95 -20.02 1.94
N GLY A 514 9.69 -20.35 0.89
CA GLY A 514 9.75 -19.56 -0.35
C GLY A 514 10.44 -18.20 -0.20
N ARG A 515 11.19 -17.81 -1.23
CA ARG A 515 11.83 -16.48 -1.30
C ARG A 515 10.79 -15.42 -1.67
N ASN A 516 10.88 -14.22 -1.10
CA ASN A 516 10.24 -13.06 -1.73
C ASN A 516 10.96 -12.80 -3.06
N ALA A 517 10.20 -12.77 -4.15
CA ALA A 517 10.76 -12.81 -5.50
C ALA A 517 11.45 -11.51 -5.93
N PHE A 518 11.16 -10.39 -5.25
CA PHE A 518 11.69 -9.05 -5.54
C PHE A 518 12.82 -8.63 -4.59
N GLN A 519 12.93 -9.25 -3.41
CA GLN A 519 13.77 -8.74 -2.33
C GLN A 519 15.30 -8.98 -2.45
N GLN A 520 15.80 -9.81 -3.37
CA GLN A 520 17.25 -9.79 -3.66
C GLN A 520 17.74 -10.42 -4.99
N ARG A 521 18.48 -9.61 -5.76
CA ARG A 521 19.76 -10.01 -6.38
C ARG A 521 20.88 -9.14 -5.80
N ARG A 522 21.34 -9.46 -4.60
CA ARG A 522 22.68 -9.09 -4.12
C ARG A 522 23.55 -10.34 -4.19
N SER A 523 24.81 -10.17 -4.56
CA SER A 523 25.72 -11.27 -4.85
C SER A 523 25.97 -12.13 -3.61
N MET A 524 25.78 -13.45 -3.73
CA MET A 524 26.35 -14.40 -2.77
C MET A 524 27.88 -14.26 -2.79
N PRO A 525 28.56 -14.17 -1.63
CA PRO A 525 29.99 -14.42 -1.56
C PRO A 525 30.25 -15.88 -1.91
N SER A 526 31.08 -16.14 -2.92
CA SER A 526 31.54 -17.50 -3.23
C SER A 526 32.47 -18.03 -2.14
N GLU A 527 32.34 -19.30 -1.79
CA GLU A 527 33.22 -19.95 -0.81
C GLU A 527 34.70 -19.94 -1.26
N PRO A 528 35.66 -19.87 -0.31
CA PRO A 528 37.09 -19.79 -0.63
C PRO A 528 37.69 -21.18 -0.88
N THR A 529 37.60 -21.69 -2.11
CA THR A 529 38.33 -22.90 -2.52
C THR A 529 39.84 -22.70 -2.40
N THR A 530 40.51 -23.55 -1.62
CA THR A 530 41.96 -23.48 -1.37
C THR A 530 42.80 -23.73 -2.63
N SER A 531 43.89 -22.98 -2.77
CA SER A 531 44.75 -22.94 -3.95
C SER A 531 45.84 -24.01 -4.00
N SER A 532 46.15 -24.56 -5.19
CA SER A 532 47.42 -25.26 -5.45
C SER A 532 47.94 -25.09 -6.89
N VAL A 533 48.96 -24.23 -7.02
CA VAL A 533 50.19 -24.33 -7.85
C VAL A 533 50.12 -24.75 -9.35
N ILE A 534 50.72 -23.89 -10.19
CA ILE A 534 51.00 -23.95 -11.65
C ILE A 534 52.19 -24.93 -11.98
N PRO A 535 52.58 -25.28 -13.25
CA PRO A 535 52.61 -24.40 -14.44
C PRO A 535 52.42 -24.98 -15.88
N SER A 536 52.04 -24.06 -16.79
CA SER A 536 52.49 -23.86 -18.19
C SER A 536 52.46 -24.97 -19.26
N ALA A 537 51.80 -24.66 -20.39
CA ALA A 537 52.31 -24.96 -21.74
C ALA A 537 51.77 -23.96 -22.80
N SER A 538 52.47 -23.87 -23.94
CA SER A 538 52.19 -23.06 -25.14
C SER A 538 51.11 -23.70 -26.06
N SER A 539 50.64 -23.16 -27.20
CA SER A 539 51.14 -22.09 -28.10
C SER A 539 50.09 -21.64 -29.14
N SER A 540 50.39 -20.53 -29.85
CA SER A 540 49.96 -20.17 -31.24
C SER A 540 48.46 -20.03 -31.59
N LYS A 541 47.92 -18.89 -32.07
CA LYS A 541 48.29 -17.95 -33.19
C LYS A 541 47.84 -18.37 -34.60
N ARG A 542 46.68 -17.86 -35.03
CA ARG A 542 46.34 -17.13 -36.30
C ARG A 542 44.80 -17.13 -36.43
N GLY A 543 44.10 -16.13 -36.98
CA GLY A 543 44.49 -15.07 -37.92
C GLY A 543 43.97 -15.45 -39.32
N ARG A 544 43.30 -14.59 -40.11
CA ARG A 544 43.24 -13.12 -40.08
C ARG A 544 41.98 -12.57 -40.80
N SER A 545 41.60 -11.34 -40.43
CA SER A 545 41.09 -10.22 -41.25
C SER A 545 41.21 -10.35 -42.79
N THR A 546 40.36 -9.73 -43.63
CA THR A 546 40.12 -8.26 -43.78
C THR A 546 38.78 -7.96 -44.46
N SER A 547 37.94 -6.95 -44.16
CA SER A 547 38.07 -5.54 -43.73
C SER A 547 38.33 -4.48 -44.82
N ARG A 548 37.39 -3.52 -45.02
CA ARG A 548 37.59 -2.08 -45.33
C ARG A 548 36.23 -1.38 -45.61
N SER A 549 35.99 -0.07 -45.33
CA SER A 549 36.65 0.89 -44.42
C SER A 549 35.98 2.29 -44.40
N LYS A 550 36.38 3.12 -43.41
CA LYS A 550 36.48 4.62 -43.40
C LYS A 550 35.20 5.44 -43.08
N THR A 551 35.22 6.61 -42.40
CA THR A 551 36.07 7.33 -41.37
C THR A 551 35.42 8.73 -41.15
N MET A 552 35.57 9.57 -40.09
CA MET A 552 36.17 9.67 -38.73
C MET A 552 35.55 10.96 -38.07
N THR A 553 35.83 11.48 -36.86
CA THR A 553 36.82 11.28 -35.75
C THR A 553 36.06 11.36 -34.40
N ARG A 554 36.52 10.96 -33.20
CA ARG A 554 37.78 10.38 -32.68
C ARG A 554 38.99 11.29 -32.34
N LYS A 555 38.93 12.05 -31.22
CA LYS A 555 40.08 12.53 -30.39
C LYS A 555 39.54 13.02 -29.01
N ARG A 556 40.23 12.93 -27.87
CA ARG A 556 41.51 12.29 -27.49
C ARG A 556 41.54 12.04 -25.96
N SER A 557 42.49 11.25 -25.43
CA SER A 557 42.69 11.03 -23.98
C SER A 557 44.18 10.97 -23.60
N SER A 558 44.53 11.52 -22.43
CA SER A 558 45.83 11.45 -21.72
C SER A 558 45.66 12.16 -20.37
N SER A 559 45.57 11.52 -19.20
CA SER A 559 46.52 10.66 -18.45
C SER A 559 47.24 11.43 -17.32
N CYS A 560 46.90 11.11 -16.07
CA CYS A 560 47.65 11.48 -14.85
C CYS A 560 47.49 10.34 -13.80
N LEU A 561 48.22 10.41 -12.68
CA LEU A 561 48.42 9.32 -11.70
C LEU A 561 47.76 9.61 -10.34
N GLN A 562 47.76 8.59 -9.46
CA GLN A 562 47.32 8.58 -8.04
C GLN A 562 45.79 8.63 -7.81
N PRO A 563 45.29 8.13 -6.65
CA PRO A 563 45.61 6.86 -6.01
C PRO A 563 44.35 5.97 -5.82
N SER A 564 44.51 4.74 -5.35
CA SER A 564 43.39 3.82 -5.08
C SER A 564 42.55 4.26 -3.87
N MET A 565 41.29 4.63 -4.08
CA MET A 565 40.30 4.83 -3.02
C MET A 565 40.05 3.52 -2.24
N PRO A 566 39.90 3.55 -0.90
CA PRO A 566 39.49 2.38 -0.13
C PRO A 566 38.02 2.02 -0.41
N PRO A 567 37.62 0.74 -0.26
CA PRO A 567 36.23 0.35 -0.42
C PRO A 567 35.35 1.01 0.67
N PRO A 568 34.08 1.34 0.38
CA PRO A 568 33.16 1.98 1.33
C PRO A 568 32.73 1.02 2.46
N LYS A 569 33.62 0.80 3.43
CA LYS A 569 33.34 0.07 4.66
C LYS A 569 32.65 0.97 5.69
N ARG A 570 31.33 1.05 5.58
CA ARG A 570 30.41 0.89 6.74
C ARG A 570 29.00 0.65 6.22
N SER A 571 28.50 -0.56 6.46
CA SER A 571 27.07 -0.82 6.53
C SER A 571 26.44 0.19 7.49
N CYS A 572 25.33 0.81 7.10
CA CYS A 572 24.49 1.54 8.04
C CYS A 572 24.09 0.59 9.17
N SER A 573 24.16 1.05 10.42
CA SER A 573 23.74 0.21 11.55
C SER A 573 22.26 -0.12 11.39
N ASP A 574 21.92 -1.40 11.41
CA ASP A 574 20.56 -1.79 11.73
C ASP A 574 20.26 -1.28 13.15
N SER A 575 19.10 -0.63 13.30
CA SER A 575 18.56 -0.25 14.60
C SER A 575 17.92 -1.49 15.23
N PRO A 576 17.97 -1.69 16.56
CA PRO A 576 17.32 -2.83 17.21
C PRO A 576 15.83 -2.95 16.85
N VAL A 577 15.16 -1.81 16.70
CA VAL A 577 13.75 -1.68 16.27
C VAL A 577 13.44 -2.34 14.91
N LYS A 578 14.45 -2.60 14.06
CA LYS A 578 14.25 -3.35 12.79
C LYS A 578 14.24 -4.87 12.96
N GLN A 579 14.66 -5.43 14.09
CA GLN A 579 14.61 -6.88 14.28
C GLN A 579 13.20 -7.37 14.68
N ASP A 580 12.37 -6.50 15.28
CA ASP A 580 10.95 -6.76 15.50
C ASP A 580 10.07 -6.49 14.26
N ALA A 581 10.65 -6.03 13.14
CA ALA A 581 9.93 -5.78 11.88
C ALA A 581 9.43 -7.06 11.17
N ALA A 582 9.55 -8.22 11.81
CA ALA A 582 8.96 -9.50 11.43
C ALA A 582 7.57 -9.76 12.06
N GLN A 583 6.94 -8.75 12.68
CA GLN A 583 5.56 -8.85 13.14
C GLN A 583 4.62 -9.14 11.96
N ARG A 584 3.90 -10.28 12.06
CA ARG A 584 3.21 -10.93 10.95
C ARG A 584 1.94 -10.19 10.56
N ARG A 585 1.63 -10.15 9.27
CA ARG A 585 0.62 -9.27 8.69
C ARG A 585 -0.60 -10.08 8.28
N ASN A 586 -1.53 -10.31 9.20
CA ASN A 586 -2.74 -11.05 8.87
C ASN A 586 -3.83 -10.17 8.25
N ARG A 587 -4.83 -10.80 7.64
CA ARG A 587 -6.13 -10.19 7.35
C ARG A 587 -7.26 -11.13 7.77
N VAL A 588 -8.29 -10.56 8.36
CA VAL A 588 -9.47 -11.28 8.86
C VAL A 588 -10.69 -10.87 8.03
N HIS A 589 -11.49 -11.85 7.61
CA HIS A 589 -12.73 -11.63 6.88
C HIS A 589 -13.84 -11.20 7.84
N ARG A 590 -14.43 -10.04 7.57
CA ARG A 590 -15.42 -9.36 8.40
C ARG A 590 -16.69 -9.12 7.58
N ARG A 591 -17.85 -9.30 8.20
CA ARG A 591 -19.17 -9.08 7.61
C ARG A 591 -19.93 -8.06 8.45
N LEU A 592 -20.28 -6.94 7.83
CA LEU A 592 -21.05 -5.84 8.40
C LEU A 592 -22.41 -5.74 7.71
N VAL A 593 -23.47 -5.58 8.50
CA VAL A 593 -24.83 -5.36 8.01
C VAL A 593 -25.30 -3.98 8.46
N MET A 594 -25.74 -3.16 7.50
CA MET A 594 -26.21 -1.79 7.70
C MET A 594 -27.68 -1.65 7.31
N ARG A 595 -28.40 -0.75 7.97
CA ARG A 595 -29.84 -0.52 7.72
C ARG A 595 -30.09 0.37 6.52
N ASP A 596 -29.31 1.43 6.40
CA ASP A 596 -29.59 2.51 5.46
C ASP A 596 -29.04 2.20 4.09
N ILE A 597 -29.91 2.33 3.08
CA ILE A 597 -29.59 2.13 1.68
C ILE A 597 -29.73 3.47 0.98
N GLY A 598 -28.72 3.78 0.18
CA GLY A 598 -28.71 4.93 -0.69
C GLY A 598 -28.04 4.59 -2.02
N LYS A 599 -27.75 5.63 -2.80
CA LYS A 599 -27.15 5.57 -4.13
C LYS A 599 -25.95 6.51 -4.25
N SER A 600 -25.09 6.27 -5.23
CA SER A 600 -23.91 7.09 -5.46
C SER A 600 -24.31 8.53 -5.81
N ILE A 601 -23.47 9.52 -5.46
CA ILE A 601 -23.61 10.89 -5.97
C ILE A 601 -23.54 10.93 -7.51
N TYR A 602 -22.92 9.95 -8.17
CA TYR A 602 -22.99 9.82 -9.63
C TYR A 602 -24.39 9.48 -10.17
N GLU A 603 -25.29 8.95 -9.33
CA GLU A 603 -26.68 8.61 -9.63
C GLU A 603 -27.68 9.69 -9.18
N ALA A 604 -27.17 10.86 -8.77
CA ALA A 604 -27.97 12.05 -8.50
C ALA A 604 -28.79 12.45 -9.74
N SER A 605 -30.03 12.92 -9.55
CA SER A 605 -30.86 13.44 -10.64
C SER A 605 -30.38 14.79 -11.15
N SER A 606 -29.91 15.66 -10.25
CA SER A 606 -29.63 17.08 -10.51
C SER A 606 -28.35 17.59 -9.82
N PRO A 607 -27.82 18.76 -10.23
CA PRO A 607 -26.76 19.45 -9.51
C PRO A 607 -27.13 19.77 -8.05
N GLN A 608 -28.42 20.04 -7.79
CA GLN A 608 -28.92 20.32 -6.46
C GLN A 608 -28.85 19.07 -5.56
N ALA A 609 -29.15 17.88 -6.09
CA ALA A 609 -29.00 16.61 -5.39
C ALA A 609 -27.52 16.32 -5.05
N ILE A 610 -26.57 16.66 -5.93
CA ILE A 610 -25.13 16.57 -5.61
C ILE A 610 -24.78 17.43 -4.39
N LEU A 611 -25.28 18.68 -4.33
CA LEU A 611 -25.11 19.55 -3.16
C LEU A 611 -25.82 19.00 -1.91
N THR A 612 -26.99 18.37 -2.03
CA THR A 612 -27.67 17.69 -0.92
C THR A 612 -26.81 16.57 -0.33
N GLY A 613 -26.24 15.72 -1.18
CA GLY A 613 -25.40 14.59 -0.75
C GLY A 613 -24.19 15.07 0.05
N LEU A 614 -23.51 16.11 -0.43
CA LEU A 614 -22.37 16.75 0.25
C LEU A 614 -22.78 17.44 1.55
N LEU A 615 -23.90 18.16 1.57
CA LEU A 615 -24.39 18.83 2.77
C LEU A 615 -24.73 17.82 3.88
N GLY A 616 -25.43 16.73 3.55
CA GLY A 616 -25.69 15.62 4.46
C GLY A 616 -24.41 14.94 4.93
N GLY A 617 -23.46 14.70 4.03
CA GLY A 617 -22.13 14.18 4.37
C GLY A 617 -21.37 15.05 5.37
N ILE A 618 -21.41 16.38 5.23
CA ILE A 618 -20.73 17.30 6.16
C ILE A 618 -21.41 17.29 7.54
N LYS A 619 -22.75 17.22 7.63
CA LYS A 619 -23.46 17.02 8.92
C LYS A 619 -22.99 15.72 9.59
N GLY A 620 -22.94 14.63 8.83
CA GLY A 620 -22.54 13.32 9.36
C GLY A 620 -21.10 13.29 9.84
N HIS A 621 -20.20 14.00 9.14
CA HIS A 621 -18.81 14.18 9.58
C HIS A 621 -18.69 15.00 10.87
N GLU A 622 -19.49 16.05 11.01
CA GLU A 622 -19.56 16.89 12.20
C GLU A 622 -20.10 16.11 13.41
N SER A 623 -21.20 15.37 13.24
CA SER A 623 -21.82 14.54 14.27
C SER A 623 -20.92 13.36 14.69
N LEU A 624 -20.18 12.75 13.75
CA LEU A 624 -19.10 11.80 14.08
C LEU A 624 -18.03 12.46 14.96
N LEU A 625 -17.60 13.69 14.63
CA LEU A 625 -16.58 14.42 15.39
C LEU A 625 -17.04 14.74 16.82
N GLU A 626 -18.33 15.03 17.01
CA GLU A 626 -18.95 15.21 18.33
C GLU A 626 -18.98 13.90 19.13
N ALA A 627 -19.27 12.77 18.47
CA ALA A 627 -19.09 11.42 19.03
C ALA A 627 -17.61 10.98 19.16
N LYS A 628 -16.65 11.91 18.95
CA LYS A 628 -15.19 11.70 18.96
C LYS A 628 -14.64 10.74 17.91
N ILE A 629 -15.37 10.47 16.84
CA ILE A 629 -14.95 9.61 15.73
C ILE A 629 -14.49 10.51 14.58
N LEU A 630 -13.25 10.33 14.12
CA LEU A 630 -12.72 11.02 12.93
C LEU A 630 -12.64 10.03 11.77
N HIS A 631 -13.28 10.34 10.63
CA HIS A 631 -13.53 9.41 9.52
C HIS A 631 -12.29 9.11 8.65
N ARG A 632 -11.50 10.12 8.28
CA ARG A 632 -10.22 10.03 7.55
C ARG A 632 -10.23 9.44 6.13
N ASP A 633 -11.38 9.18 5.51
CA ASP A 633 -11.48 8.66 4.14
C ASP A 633 -12.74 9.19 3.41
N ILE A 634 -12.98 10.49 3.53
CA ILE A 634 -14.03 11.17 2.77
C ILE A 634 -13.71 11.06 1.27
N SER A 635 -14.60 10.38 0.53
CA SER A 635 -14.44 10.08 -0.89
C SER A 635 -15.79 10.03 -1.61
N ILE A 636 -15.78 10.13 -2.94
CA ILE A 636 -17.00 10.01 -3.77
C ILE A 636 -17.71 8.65 -3.64
N GLY A 637 -17.02 7.63 -3.11
CA GLY A 637 -17.58 6.29 -2.85
C GLY A 637 -18.13 6.10 -1.43
N ASN A 638 -17.98 7.11 -0.56
CA ASN A 638 -18.31 7.06 0.87
C ASN A 638 -19.30 8.15 1.30
N VAL A 639 -19.51 9.19 0.47
CA VAL A 639 -20.66 10.12 0.60
C VAL A 639 -21.81 9.63 -0.29
N VAL A 640 -22.98 9.41 0.29
CA VAL A 640 -24.11 8.69 -0.31
C VAL A 640 -25.38 9.54 -0.26
N LEU A 641 -26.19 9.51 -1.32
CA LEU A 641 -27.54 10.08 -1.33
C LEU A 641 -28.55 9.05 -0.83
N ASN A 642 -29.52 9.46 -0.03
CA ASN A 642 -30.67 8.60 0.25
C ASN A 642 -31.52 8.36 -1.03
N MET A 643 -32.46 7.42 -0.98
CA MET A 643 -33.26 7.05 -2.16
C MET A 643 -34.22 8.16 -2.65
N ALA A 644 -34.50 9.18 -1.83
CA ALA A 644 -35.40 10.30 -2.15
C ALA A 644 -34.65 11.57 -2.61
N GLU A 645 -33.33 11.63 -2.46
CA GLU A 645 -32.44 12.77 -2.73
C GLU A 645 -32.67 14.03 -1.85
N ASP A 646 -33.45 13.92 -0.77
CA ASP A 646 -33.72 15.03 0.16
C ASP A 646 -32.66 15.19 1.26
N ASP A 647 -31.87 14.15 1.56
CA ASP A 647 -30.65 14.26 2.38
C ASP A 647 -29.53 13.26 1.96
N GLY A 648 -28.31 13.55 2.41
CA GLY A 648 -27.13 12.69 2.25
C GLY A 648 -26.64 12.06 3.55
N PHE A 649 -25.82 11.01 3.48
CA PHE A 649 -25.17 10.39 4.64
C PHE A 649 -23.80 9.79 4.30
N LEU A 650 -23.01 9.50 5.33
CA LEU A 650 -21.70 8.83 5.21
C LEU A 650 -21.77 7.33 5.47
N ILE A 651 -20.85 6.60 4.81
CA ILE A 651 -20.58 5.17 5.00
C ILE A 651 -19.06 4.92 5.07
N ASP A 652 -18.65 3.69 5.36
CA ASP A 652 -17.26 3.20 5.25
C ASP A 652 -16.32 3.76 6.36
N LEU A 653 -16.54 3.31 7.60
CA LEU A 653 -15.72 3.67 8.78
C LEU A 653 -14.41 2.86 8.91
N ASP A 654 -14.03 2.08 7.88
CA ASP A 654 -12.80 1.26 7.79
C ASP A 654 -11.49 1.96 8.20
N LEU A 655 -11.43 3.28 8.06
CA LEU A 655 -10.27 4.12 8.42
C LEU A 655 -10.53 5.09 9.56
N ALA A 656 -11.72 5.07 10.13
CA ALA A 656 -12.08 5.94 11.23
C ALA A 656 -11.25 5.63 12.50
N ILE A 657 -11.11 6.63 13.36
CA ILE A 657 -10.42 6.50 14.65
C ILE A 657 -11.20 7.25 15.74
N LYS A 658 -11.14 6.74 16.97
CA LYS A 658 -11.44 7.58 18.15
C LYS A 658 -10.34 8.60 18.32
N ILE A 659 -10.72 9.86 18.55
CA ILE A 659 -9.78 10.98 18.70
C ILE A 659 -9.03 10.88 20.03
N ASP A 660 -9.68 10.36 21.07
CA ASP A 660 -9.12 10.14 22.42
C ASP A 660 -8.47 8.76 22.62
N ARG A 661 -8.10 8.07 21.53
CA ARG A 661 -7.35 6.80 21.58
C ARG A 661 -5.97 6.98 22.22
N GLU A 662 -5.57 6.02 23.04
CA GLU A 662 -4.26 6.04 23.72
C GLU A 662 -3.08 5.60 22.84
N ASN A 663 -3.33 5.02 21.65
CA ASN A 663 -2.31 4.44 20.78
C ASN A 663 -2.66 4.53 19.29
N ALA A 664 -1.63 4.43 18.43
CA ALA A 664 -1.82 4.12 17.01
C ALA A 664 -2.37 2.67 16.85
N SER A 665 -3.11 2.40 15.78
CA SER A 665 -3.89 1.15 15.63
C SER A 665 -3.10 -0.07 15.15
N GLY A 666 -1.81 -0.16 15.45
CA GLY A 666 -0.89 -1.27 15.13
C GLY A 666 -0.61 -1.50 13.64
N ALA A 667 -1.66 -1.58 12.83
CA ALA A 667 -1.67 -1.86 11.40
C ALA A 667 -0.68 -0.98 10.62
N LEU A 668 0.09 -1.64 9.76
CA LEU A 668 1.25 -1.07 9.06
C LEU A 668 0.90 -0.13 7.91
N SER A 669 -0.32 -0.18 7.37
CA SER A 669 -0.79 0.81 6.41
C SER A 669 -2.31 1.00 6.38
N LYS A 670 -2.75 2.19 5.94
CA LYS A 670 -4.15 2.52 5.60
C LYS A 670 -4.27 2.72 4.09
N THR A 671 -5.35 2.19 3.50
CA THR A 671 -5.66 2.35 2.07
C THR A 671 -6.90 3.20 1.94
N GLY A 672 -6.76 4.37 1.34
CA GLY A 672 -7.85 5.34 1.13
C GLY A 672 -7.70 6.07 -0.20
N THR A 673 -8.68 6.90 -0.54
CA THR A 673 -8.82 7.38 -1.92
C THR A 673 -7.99 8.64 -2.19
N LYS A 674 -6.75 8.41 -2.65
CA LYS A 674 -5.69 9.42 -2.85
C LYS A 674 -6.11 10.74 -3.51
N VAL A 675 -7.02 10.70 -4.49
CA VAL A 675 -7.41 11.91 -5.24
C VAL A 675 -8.19 12.92 -4.38
N PHE A 676 -8.87 12.46 -3.32
CA PHE A 676 -9.62 13.33 -2.41
C PHE A 676 -8.77 13.85 -1.25
N MET A 677 -7.78 13.08 -0.79
CA MET A 677 -6.90 13.44 0.33
C MET A 677 -6.41 14.89 0.29
N ALA A 678 -6.48 15.55 1.45
CA ALA A 678 -6.01 16.91 1.65
C ALA A 678 -4.52 17.13 1.32
N ILE A 679 -4.14 18.36 0.99
CA ILE A 679 -2.74 18.74 0.69
C ILE A 679 -1.82 18.39 1.87
N GLY A 680 -2.20 18.71 3.11
CA GLY A 680 -1.41 18.37 4.31
C GLY A 680 -1.27 16.85 4.50
N ALA A 681 -2.38 16.12 4.40
CA ALA A 681 -2.40 14.66 4.50
C ALA A 681 -1.59 13.94 3.39
N LEU A 682 -1.44 14.54 2.20
CA LEU A 682 -0.60 14.05 1.11
C LEU A 682 0.90 14.35 1.32
N TYR A 683 1.24 15.43 2.02
CA TYR A 683 2.60 15.69 2.52
C TYR A 683 2.97 14.84 3.75
N GLY A 684 2.01 14.09 4.31
CA GLY A 684 2.23 13.14 5.41
C GLY A 684 1.88 13.67 6.80
N GLU A 685 1.19 14.81 6.90
CA GLU A 685 0.75 15.37 8.18
C GLU A 685 -0.28 14.48 8.89
N ASP A 686 -0.35 14.61 10.22
CA ASP A 686 -1.36 13.92 11.02
C ASP A 686 -2.78 14.34 10.58
N HIS A 687 -3.65 13.34 10.43
CA HIS A 687 -4.95 13.55 9.80
C HIS A 687 -5.95 14.05 10.84
N ASN A 688 -6.51 15.25 10.60
CA ASN A 688 -7.50 15.92 11.45
C ASN A 688 -8.83 16.13 10.71
N PHE A 689 -9.80 16.77 11.36
CA PHE A 689 -11.12 17.02 10.76
C PHE A 689 -11.09 17.98 9.57
N MET A 690 -10.14 18.92 9.54
CA MET A 690 -10.01 19.86 8.42
C MET A 690 -9.48 19.18 7.16
N HIS A 691 -8.67 18.13 7.29
CA HIS A 691 -8.24 17.30 6.15
C HIS A 691 -9.43 16.51 5.53
N ASP A 692 -10.44 16.15 6.32
CA ASP A 692 -11.69 15.58 5.79
C ASP A 692 -12.58 16.67 5.15
N LEU A 693 -12.63 17.88 5.71
CA LEU A 693 -13.34 19.03 5.11
C LEU A 693 -12.71 19.48 3.77
N GLU A 694 -11.38 19.53 3.67
CA GLU A 694 -10.69 19.75 2.38
C GLU A 694 -11.04 18.63 1.37
N SER A 695 -11.21 17.40 1.85
CA SER A 695 -11.59 16.26 1.00
C SER A 695 -12.99 16.41 0.41
N PHE A 696 -13.97 16.98 1.14
CA PHE A 696 -15.30 17.31 0.58
C PHE A 696 -15.24 18.30 -0.59
N PHE A 697 -14.34 19.30 -0.56
CA PHE A 697 -14.11 20.21 -1.70
C PHE A 697 -13.58 19.43 -2.91
N TRP A 698 -12.60 18.56 -2.72
CA TRP A 698 -12.08 17.72 -3.80
C TRP A 698 -13.11 16.73 -4.34
N VAL A 699 -14.04 16.23 -3.51
CA VAL A 699 -15.17 15.40 -3.95
C VAL A 699 -16.11 16.21 -4.87
N LEU A 700 -16.53 17.42 -4.50
CA LEU A 700 -17.37 18.26 -5.36
C LEU A 700 -16.66 18.59 -6.68
N PHE A 701 -15.41 19.06 -6.62
CA PHE A 701 -14.61 19.40 -7.80
C PHE A 701 -14.49 18.20 -8.77
N TRP A 702 -14.24 17.00 -8.23
CA TRP A 702 -14.16 15.77 -9.01
C TRP A 702 -15.49 15.37 -9.65
N VAL A 703 -16.62 15.55 -8.96
CA VAL A 703 -17.94 15.34 -9.56
C VAL A 703 -18.17 16.32 -10.71
N CYS A 704 -17.83 17.60 -10.51
CA CYS A 704 -18.06 18.66 -11.50
C CYS A 704 -17.35 18.47 -12.84
N VAL A 705 -16.19 17.80 -12.87
CA VAL A 705 -15.46 17.50 -14.13
C VAL A 705 -15.83 16.13 -14.74
N HIS A 706 -16.42 15.20 -13.97
CA HIS A 706 -16.72 13.83 -14.43
C HIS A 706 -18.20 13.53 -14.69
N TRP A 707 -19.15 14.17 -14.01
CA TRP A 707 -20.59 13.81 -14.06
C TRP A 707 -21.30 14.48 -15.23
N ASN A 708 -21.91 13.68 -16.12
CA ASN A 708 -22.58 14.16 -17.35
C ASN A 708 -24.11 14.20 -17.25
N GLY A 709 -24.67 14.08 -16.04
CA GLY A 709 -26.10 13.90 -15.80
C GLY A 709 -26.48 12.45 -15.44
N PRO A 710 -27.69 12.21 -14.91
CA PRO A 710 -28.13 10.89 -14.47
C PRO A 710 -28.09 9.85 -15.60
N GLY A 711 -27.64 8.64 -15.27
CA GLY A 711 -27.57 7.51 -16.20
C GLY A 711 -26.55 7.64 -17.34
N ARG A 712 -25.73 8.71 -17.37
CA ARG A 712 -24.73 8.92 -18.44
C ARG A 712 -23.33 8.48 -18.02
N SER A 713 -22.56 8.00 -19.00
CA SER A 713 -21.14 7.69 -18.83
C SER A 713 -20.36 8.91 -18.33
N ARG A 714 -19.45 8.69 -17.39
CA ARG A 714 -18.53 9.71 -16.87
C ARG A 714 -17.61 10.22 -17.98
N SER A 715 -17.23 11.50 -17.92
CA SER A 715 -16.17 12.03 -18.78
C SER A 715 -14.84 11.35 -18.46
N GLN A 716 -13.99 11.13 -19.48
CA GLN A 716 -12.56 10.91 -19.27
C GLN A 716 -11.87 12.27 -19.35
N THR A 717 -11.00 12.56 -18.40
CA THR A 717 -10.44 13.90 -18.19
C THR A 717 -8.93 13.85 -17.97
N LYS A 718 -8.30 15.01 -17.82
CA LYS A 718 -6.90 15.08 -17.34
C LYS A 718 -6.77 14.74 -15.85
N TYR A 719 -7.85 14.78 -15.08
CA TYR A 719 -7.86 14.51 -13.63
C TYR A 719 -7.80 13.01 -13.30
N ASP A 720 -8.22 12.14 -14.23
CA ASP A 720 -8.05 10.68 -14.18
C ASP A 720 -6.58 10.30 -13.82
N SER A 721 -5.61 11.13 -14.26
CA SER A 721 -4.19 10.97 -13.95
C SER A 721 -3.83 10.98 -12.45
N TRP A 722 -4.63 11.68 -11.62
CA TRP A 722 -4.37 11.85 -10.18
C TRP A 722 -4.38 10.52 -9.42
N ASN A 723 -5.09 9.51 -9.91
CA ASN A 723 -5.06 8.16 -9.34
C ASN A 723 -3.66 7.54 -9.36
N TYR A 724 -2.79 7.95 -10.29
CA TYR A 724 -1.48 7.33 -10.52
C TYR A 724 -0.32 8.17 -9.99
N GLU A 725 -0.48 9.49 -9.85
CA GLU A 725 0.58 10.40 -9.41
C GLU A 725 1.09 10.10 -7.98
N PRO A 726 2.41 10.18 -7.69
CA PRO A 726 2.94 10.08 -6.33
C PRO A 726 2.32 11.12 -5.39
N THR A 727 2.13 10.79 -4.11
CA THR A 727 1.41 11.66 -3.14
C THR A 727 1.98 13.07 -3.06
N GLN A 728 3.31 13.20 -2.96
CA GLN A 728 3.99 14.49 -2.94
C GLN A 728 3.70 15.32 -4.21
N LYS A 729 3.81 14.71 -5.39
CA LYS A 729 3.54 15.38 -6.66
C LYS A 729 2.06 15.76 -6.81
N LEU A 730 1.14 14.94 -6.27
CA LEU A 730 -0.28 15.29 -6.22
C LEU A 730 -0.54 16.47 -5.26
N ALA A 731 0.15 16.53 -4.12
CA ALA A 731 0.08 17.68 -3.20
C ALA A 731 0.59 18.96 -3.86
N GLU A 732 1.70 18.89 -4.59
CA GLU A 732 2.25 19.99 -5.39
C GLU A 732 1.26 20.45 -6.49
N ILE A 733 0.64 19.52 -7.22
CA ILE A 733 -0.41 19.82 -8.23
C ILE A 733 -1.63 20.48 -7.58
N LYS A 734 -2.12 19.96 -6.45
CA LYS A 734 -3.28 20.51 -5.73
C LYS A 734 -2.99 21.91 -5.19
N LYS A 735 -1.81 22.11 -4.59
CA LYS A 735 -1.38 23.42 -4.08
C LYS A 735 -1.28 24.46 -5.21
N GLY A 736 -0.57 24.15 -6.29
CA GLY A 736 -0.39 25.07 -7.42
C GLY A 736 -1.70 25.45 -8.12
N LYS A 737 -2.77 24.67 -7.94
CA LYS A 737 -4.13 25.00 -8.40
C LYS A 737 -4.88 25.97 -7.49
N MET A 738 -4.51 26.07 -6.21
CA MET A 738 -5.15 27.00 -5.26
C MET A 738 -4.43 28.35 -5.21
N ASP A 739 -3.13 28.40 -5.50
CA ASP A 739 -2.26 29.59 -5.41
C ASP A 739 -2.75 30.80 -6.27
N GLU A 740 -3.41 30.59 -7.42
CA GLU A 740 -3.88 31.67 -8.32
C GLU A 740 -5.39 31.54 -8.64
N GLU A 741 -6.22 32.51 -8.22
CA GLU A 741 -7.69 32.43 -8.38
C GLU A 741 -8.15 32.49 -9.84
N ASP A 742 -7.66 33.46 -10.63
CA ASP A 742 -8.12 33.66 -12.00
C ASP A 742 -7.88 32.41 -12.87
N LYS A 743 -6.70 31.80 -12.74
CA LYS A 743 -6.35 30.55 -13.44
C LYS A 743 -7.18 29.36 -12.99
N PHE A 744 -7.52 29.27 -11.70
CA PHE A 744 -8.43 28.24 -11.20
C PHE A 744 -9.83 28.42 -11.80
N MET A 745 -10.34 29.66 -11.90
CA MET A 745 -11.65 29.93 -12.48
C MET A 745 -11.68 29.70 -14.00
N GLU A 746 -10.66 30.11 -14.76
CA GLU A 746 -10.50 29.75 -16.18
C GLU A 746 -10.52 28.23 -16.40
N GLU A 747 -9.88 27.47 -15.50
CA GLU A 747 -9.84 26.02 -15.59
C GLU A 747 -11.16 25.35 -15.18
N VAL A 748 -11.88 25.92 -14.20
CA VAL A 748 -13.22 25.47 -13.79
C VAL A 748 -14.23 25.65 -14.93
N GLU A 749 -14.33 26.86 -15.52
CA GLU A 749 -15.23 27.16 -16.64
C GLU A 749 -15.00 26.27 -17.87
N LYS A 750 -13.73 25.91 -18.12
CA LYS A 750 -13.30 25.10 -19.25
C LYS A 750 -13.54 23.60 -19.05
N GLU A 751 -13.27 23.08 -17.85
CA GLU A 751 -13.17 21.63 -17.61
C GLU A 751 -14.42 21.05 -16.90
N PHE A 752 -15.32 21.89 -16.36
CA PHE A 752 -16.59 21.43 -15.79
C PHE A 752 -17.55 20.96 -16.89
N THR A 753 -18.30 19.89 -16.60
CA THR A 753 -19.30 19.39 -17.57
C THR A 753 -20.44 20.39 -17.75
N ALA A 754 -21.14 20.30 -18.88
CA ALA A 754 -22.27 21.19 -19.17
C ALA A 754 -23.39 21.13 -18.11
N GLN A 755 -23.54 20.02 -17.38
CA GLN A 755 -24.52 19.87 -16.31
C GLN A 755 -24.03 20.48 -14.98
N CYS A 756 -22.71 20.60 -14.78
CA CYS A 756 -22.11 21.12 -13.54
C CYS A 756 -21.78 22.62 -13.59
N ARG A 757 -21.97 23.29 -14.73
CA ARG A 757 -21.79 24.76 -14.84
C ARG A 757 -22.57 25.59 -13.81
N PRO A 758 -23.82 25.25 -13.44
CA PRO A 758 -24.53 25.95 -12.35
C PRO A 758 -23.82 25.87 -10.98
N LEU A 759 -22.88 24.95 -10.78
CA LEU A 759 -22.11 24.79 -9.53
C LEU A 759 -20.81 25.62 -9.48
N ILE A 760 -20.48 26.37 -10.54
CA ILE A 760 -19.25 27.18 -10.61
C ILE A 760 -19.19 28.25 -9.50
N PRO A 761 -20.24 29.04 -9.21
CA PRO A 761 -20.24 29.98 -8.09
C PRO A 761 -20.05 29.29 -6.73
N CYS A 762 -20.68 28.13 -6.54
CA CYS A 762 -20.52 27.32 -5.33
C CYS A 762 -19.07 26.87 -5.12
N ILE A 763 -18.39 26.45 -6.20
CA ILE A 763 -16.98 26.05 -6.15
C ILE A 763 -16.05 27.24 -5.88
N GLN A 764 -16.35 28.43 -6.41
CA GLN A 764 -15.56 29.64 -6.12
C GLN A 764 -15.65 30.03 -4.64
N GLU A 765 -16.85 30.10 -4.07
CA GLU A 765 -17.02 30.45 -2.66
C GLU A 765 -16.51 29.36 -1.71
N LEU A 766 -16.67 28.07 -2.06
CA LEU A 766 -16.03 26.98 -1.31
C LEU A 766 -14.50 27.06 -1.38
N ARG A 767 -13.89 27.44 -2.52
CA ARG A 767 -12.43 27.65 -2.58
C ARG A 767 -12.00 28.74 -1.60
N LYS A 768 -12.70 29.87 -1.53
CA LYS A 768 -12.38 30.99 -0.62
C LYS A 768 -12.47 30.58 0.86
N VAL A 769 -13.42 29.70 1.20
CA VAL A 769 -13.63 29.16 2.55
C VAL A 769 -12.62 28.06 2.93
N VAL A 770 -12.32 27.14 2.02
CA VAL A 770 -11.43 25.99 2.27
C VAL A 770 -9.94 26.33 2.09
N PHE A 771 -9.64 27.31 1.23
CA PHE A 771 -8.28 27.79 0.95
C PHE A 771 -8.18 29.33 1.05
N PRO A 772 -8.27 29.90 2.27
CA PRO A 772 -8.12 31.35 2.47
C PRO A 772 -6.78 31.85 1.90
N GLU A 773 -6.81 32.93 1.12
CA GLU A 773 -5.65 33.45 0.37
C GLU A 773 -4.96 32.42 -0.54
N GLY A 774 -5.70 31.39 -1.01
CA GLY A 774 -5.16 30.27 -1.78
C GLY A 774 -4.39 29.22 -0.95
N LYS A 775 -4.30 29.41 0.36
CA LYS A 775 -3.47 28.61 1.27
C LYS A 775 -4.31 27.58 2.01
N ARG A 776 -3.76 26.39 2.22
CA ARG A 776 -4.32 25.39 3.13
C ARG A 776 -4.32 25.91 4.58
N TRP A 777 -5.25 25.40 5.39
CA TRP A 777 -5.27 25.66 6.83
C TRP A 777 -4.04 25.06 7.53
N LEU A 778 -3.52 25.79 8.52
CA LEU A 778 -2.36 25.41 9.36
C LEU A 778 -2.69 25.33 10.87
N ARG A 779 -3.94 25.62 11.23
CA ARG A 779 -4.48 25.59 12.59
C ARG A 779 -5.92 25.12 12.53
N GLU A 780 -6.37 24.43 13.58
CA GLU A 780 -7.73 23.91 13.64
C GLU A 780 -8.77 25.04 13.79
N ASP A 781 -9.80 25.02 12.95
CA ASP A 781 -10.89 25.99 12.93
C ASP A 781 -12.22 25.24 12.71
N ARG A 782 -13.05 25.16 13.76
CA ARG A 782 -14.36 24.51 13.73
C ARG A 782 -15.44 25.31 13.00
N GLU A 783 -15.26 26.62 12.79
CA GLU A 783 -16.20 27.44 12.02
C GLU A 783 -16.16 27.10 10.52
N LEU A 784 -15.18 26.29 10.07
CA LEU A 784 -15.11 25.78 8.71
C LEU A 784 -16.37 24.95 8.36
N TYR A 785 -16.89 24.14 9.29
CA TYR A 785 -18.15 23.41 9.11
C TYR A 785 -19.30 24.36 8.78
N SER A 786 -19.52 25.39 9.62
CA SER A 786 -20.60 26.36 9.45
C SER A 786 -20.48 27.11 8.13
N ARG A 787 -19.28 27.60 7.78
CA ARG A 787 -19.05 28.31 6.51
C ARG A 787 -19.29 27.42 5.28
N MET A 788 -18.79 26.19 5.27
CA MET A 788 -19.04 25.24 4.16
C MET A 788 -20.53 24.87 4.03
N LYS A 789 -21.21 24.60 5.15
CA LYS A 789 -22.66 24.36 5.17
C LYS A 789 -23.44 25.55 4.60
N SER A 790 -23.10 26.79 4.99
CA SER A 790 -23.75 28.00 4.48
C SER A 790 -23.57 28.19 2.97
N VAL A 791 -22.37 27.95 2.42
CA VAL A 791 -22.15 28.07 0.96
C VAL A 791 -22.95 27.02 0.19
N LEU A 792 -22.95 25.75 0.63
CA LEU A 792 -23.76 24.70 0.02
C LEU A 792 -25.27 24.99 0.10
N GLN A 793 -25.74 25.49 1.25
CA GLN A 793 -27.14 25.86 1.46
C GLN A 793 -27.56 27.07 0.61
N GLN A 794 -26.68 28.03 0.36
CA GLN A 794 -27.00 29.15 -0.52
C GLN A 794 -27.04 28.70 -1.97
N ALA A 795 -26.01 27.98 -2.44
CA ALA A 795 -25.97 27.44 -3.79
C ALA A 795 -27.17 26.54 -4.13
N LYS A 796 -27.69 25.76 -3.17
CA LYS A 796 -28.96 25.03 -3.37
C LYS A 796 -30.14 25.96 -3.70
N LYS A 797 -30.34 27.04 -2.93
CA LYS A 797 -31.41 28.03 -3.17
C LYS A 797 -31.22 28.77 -4.48
N ASP A 798 -29.97 29.06 -4.85
CA ASP A 798 -29.68 29.76 -6.10
C ASP A 798 -30.11 28.90 -7.30
N LEU A 799 -29.90 27.57 -7.24
CA LEU A 799 -30.44 26.60 -8.21
C LEU A 799 -31.98 26.55 -8.20
N ASP A 800 -32.62 26.58 -7.03
CA ASP A 800 -34.09 26.66 -6.89
C ASP A 800 -34.71 27.93 -7.53
N THR A 801 -33.90 28.90 -7.98
CA THR A 801 -34.35 30.10 -8.70
C THR A 801 -34.02 30.12 -10.20
N ILE A 802 -33.47 29.02 -10.73
CA ILE A 802 -33.05 28.87 -12.14
C ILE A 802 -33.97 27.91 -12.93
N GLU A 803 -34.75 27.07 -12.23
CA GLU A 803 -35.81 26.21 -12.80
C GLU A 803 -37.18 26.89 -12.86
#